data_AF-A0A4Q7M6H4-F1
#
_entry.id   AF-A0A4Q7M6H4-F1
#
_cell.length_a   1.000
_cell.length_b   1.000
_cell.length_c   1.000
_cell.angle_alpha   90.00
_cell.angle_beta   90.00
_cell.angle_gamma   90.00
#
_symmetry.space_group_name_H-M   'P 1'
#
loop_
_entity.id
_entity.type
_entity.pdbx_description
1 polymer ?
#
loop_
_entity_poly.entity_id
_entity_poly.type
_entity_poly.pdbx_seq_one_letter_code
_entity_poly.pdbx_strand_id
1 'polypeptide(L)'
;MQSAQEGGFHLTGGNVDADLTGVEGVDQIPQAGPHAVISSTGALVVDSIKPSGVTEVEPAGDPTSSAVVGVNTQPEIVATAVVTDESITFSLDEANLGEVRQSSRAAGLVEVQAGPGSGALSRGVVGDPHNPVEDERSCSIPRNDPVNQAYQPKPRQVEWAVDRAVKGELTETRPANWRNLGMASYSPQAMFPPVPLVGGGTIPPQIVLGVLMQESNLWQASRYTAPGNTGNPLIGSYYGNRNAASIWEIDYGQADCGYGIGQITDGMRLPGYERTDDSGRPIETALPYAQQRAIALDYTANIAKAVRMLGQKWNELANAGMLINDGRSAYIENWFFTTWAYNSGFHPPTEDGTPWGVGWFNNPINTIYPVSRTPFLEGTQNDASNPQYWPYPEKIIGWAAYGTSLVETQYADPTSRSYVSQRVSSFRTAWWNGNDLRSLATPPAHIFCDPAVNDCDPGVPEPCQLSTSTDHYYECWWNAPVVWRDGVDCDYMCGHGFERFPSSYDTEASSMAYSLPALTLRSSFLANCSPPPTGVVVVDDTTQRNARTSGECAHRTTAGSFEFSFAQADANGRYPAKVDLHQQGGGFNGHFWFAHMRDKTEPNTHVTGTWTRGADMTGTWTRVWVHLPDYAGWTQQAGYTVNLGDGTTQTRYLPQRRYSNEWVSLGVFQMKGEPSVSLSNSLVDDDTTKRYEESGVFDIDGVDNIAWDAVGFQALPGKPDEFVVALGDSFGSGEGAGEYEPWSDNNGSVIVSKNACHQSANAWIRKTTLPGDDATIGSRSDRADVGMDFHFLACSGAVSENLLPHHSIEGNNPSSDEEQSGAYGQAGMVSQLDAGYLDENTTLVTMSIGGNDMRFSDIVSSCVKAYLTVLAVDCSTAVLSGDTEPSIDAGHHRLEHEFPDRLTTVLQFVRERAPNARIAVTGYPKLFESGTNCILIDTSNQGWLNDFADAMNETIRQTVEAANRADEPEVLFVDTQESFTGHNLCTGDGVSGINGLEFKVTPGEDPLLSFFGFLVSGQFVSRTSVHPNGIGTDLYSQALENALAHH
;
A
#
# COMPACT_ATOMS: atom_id res chain seq x y z
N MET A 1 -21.93 -26.38 5.22
CA MET A 1 -22.41 -26.61 3.85
C MET A 1 -22.20 -25.32 3.06
N GLN A 2 -21.55 -25.38 1.91
CA GLN A 2 -21.24 -24.21 1.07
C GLN A 2 -21.74 -24.44 -0.37
N SER A 3 -22.12 -23.37 -1.08
CA SER A 3 -22.65 -23.45 -2.46
C SER A 3 -21.69 -22.86 -3.51
N ALA A 4 -21.51 -23.56 -4.63
CA ALA A 4 -20.87 -23.02 -5.83
C ALA A 4 -21.89 -22.29 -6.73
N GLN A 5 -21.44 -21.29 -7.50
CA GLN A 5 -22.33 -20.53 -8.40
C GLN A 5 -22.88 -21.39 -9.56
N GLU A 6 -22.10 -22.38 -10.01
CA GLU A 6 -22.48 -23.26 -11.12
C GLU A 6 -23.18 -24.57 -10.67
N GLY A 7 -23.67 -24.62 -9.42
CA GLY A 7 -24.75 -25.54 -9.03
C GLY A 7 -24.31 -26.82 -8.32
N GLY A 8 -23.95 -26.69 -7.04
CA GLY A 8 -23.77 -27.79 -6.11
C GLY A 8 -23.65 -27.29 -4.68
N PHE A 9 -24.10 -28.08 -3.70
CA PHE A 9 -23.81 -27.86 -2.29
C PHE A 9 -22.72 -28.82 -1.86
N HIS A 10 -21.74 -28.37 -1.07
CA HIS A 10 -20.70 -29.25 -0.57
C HIS A 10 -20.55 -29.17 0.95
N LEU A 11 -20.24 -30.31 1.55
CA LEU A 11 -19.98 -30.48 2.98
C LEU A 11 -18.50 -30.79 3.18
N THR A 12 -17.76 -29.87 3.80
CA THR A 12 -16.34 -30.01 4.10
C THR A 12 -16.11 -30.43 5.56
N GLY A 13 -14.98 -31.07 5.84
CA GLY A 13 -14.57 -31.51 7.18
C GLY A 13 -14.82 -33.00 7.48
N GLY A 14 -13.80 -33.69 8.00
CA GLY A 14 -13.81 -35.14 8.23
C GLY A 14 -14.71 -35.64 9.37
N ASN A 15 -15.24 -34.76 10.23
CA ASN A 15 -16.08 -35.12 11.38
C ASN A 15 -17.59 -34.90 11.14
N VAL A 16 -18.00 -34.65 9.89
CA VAL A 16 -19.42 -34.48 9.55
C VAL A 16 -20.06 -35.86 9.37
N ASP A 17 -20.61 -36.42 10.45
CA ASP A 17 -21.43 -37.63 10.41
C ASP A 17 -22.87 -37.25 10.02
N ALA A 18 -23.07 -36.89 8.75
CA ALA A 18 -24.38 -36.58 8.22
C ALA A 18 -24.95 -37.81 7.50
N ASP A 19 -26.07 -38.34 7.97
CA ASP A 19 -26.89 -39.29 7.21
C ASP A 19 -27.53 -38.56 6.02
N LEU A 20 -26.81 -38.50 4.89
CA LEU A 20 -27.25 -37.85 3.66
C LEU A 20 -28.10 -38.77 2.77
N THR A 21 -28.60 -39.89 3.31
CA THR A 21 -29.34 -40.88 2.53
C THR A 21 -30.62 -40.25 1.94
N GLY A 22 -30.60 -39.97 0.63
CA GLY A 22 -31.74 -39.39 -0.10
C GLY A 22 -31.67 -37.88 -0.37
N VAL A 23 -30.56 -37.21 -0.05
CA VAL A 23 -30.34 -35.79 -0.38
C VAL A 23 -29.55 -35.67 -1.69
N GLU A 24 -30.23 -35.44 -2.82
CA GLU A 24 -29.58 -35.21 -4.12
C GLU A 24 -28.98 -33.79 -4.19
N GLY A 25 -27.77 -33.66 -4.75
CA GLY A 25 -27.11 -32.36 -4.99
C GLY A 25 -26.19 -31.85 -3.89
N VAL A 26 -25.78 -32.72 -2.94
CA VAL A 26 -24.80 -32.42 -1.88
C VAL A 26 -23.60 -33.36 -1.96
N ASP A 27 -22.39 -32.83 -2.19
CA ASP A 27 -21.14 -33.62 -2.21
C ASP A 27 -20.38 -33.48 -0.88
N GLN A 28 -19.87 -34.58 -0.33
CA GLN A 28 -19.06 -34.56 0.88
C GLN A 28 -17.56 -34.60 0.53
N ILE A 29 -16.78 -33.69 1.11
CA ILE A 29 -15.35 -33.49 0.85
C ILE A 29 -14.62 -33.55 2.20
N PRO A 30 -14.40 -34.74 2.75
CA PRO A 30 -13.88 -34.93 4.10
C PRO A 30 -12.41 -34.53 4.25
N GLN A 31 -11.65 -34.51 3.14
CA GLN A 31 -10.24 -34.07 3.13
C GLN A 31 -10.11 -32.54 3.23
N ALA A 32 -11.12 -31.81 2.78
CA ALA A 32 -11.13 -30.36 2.88
C ALA A 32 -11.39 -29.90 4.32
N GLY A 33 -10.70 -28.84 4.73
CA GLY A 33 -10.90 -28.24 6.03
C GLY A 33 -12.35 -27.75 6.21
N PRO A 34 -12.91 -27.77 7.43
CA PRO A 34 -14.28 -27.30 7.69
C PRO A 34 -14.51 -25.81 7.31
N HIS A 35 -13.44 -25.04 7.10
CA HIS A 35 -13.45 -23.63 6.71
C HIS A 35 -12.91 -23.35 5.30
N ALA A 36 -12.65 -24.40 4.51
CA ALA A 36 -12.14 -24.26 3.16
C ALA A 36 -13.17 -23.59 2.23
N VAL A 37 -12.72 -22.80 1.26
CA VAL A 37 -13.59 -21.99 0.38
C VAL A 37 -13.79 -22.70 -0.96
N ILE A 38 -15.04 -22.86 -1.37
CA ILE A 38 -15.36 -23.49 -2.65
C ILE A 38 -15.15 -22.49 -3.79
N SER A 39 -14.46 -22.91 -4.86
CA SER A 39 -14.28 -22.11 -6.07
C SER A 39 -15.65 -21.79 -6.71
N SER A 40 -15.71 -20.70 -7.49
CA SER A 40 -16.95 -20.30 -8.18
C SER A 40 -17.58 -21.42 -9.02
N THR A 41 -16.73 -22.24 -9.65
CA THR A 41 -17.07 -23.41 -10.47
C THR A 41 -17.37 -24.68 -9.66
N GLY A 42 -17.08 -24.72 -8.36
CA GLY A 42 -17.18 -25.92 -7.54
C GLY A 42 -16.14 -27.01 -7.86
N ALA A 43 -15.13 -26.70 -8.70
CA ALA A 43 -14.10 -27.66 -9.09
C ALA A 43 -13.01 -27.85 -8.03
N LEU A 44 -12.76 -26.81 -7.21
CA LEU A 44 -11.73 -26.79 -6.17
C LEU A 44 -12.33 -26.34 -4.84
N VAL A 45 -11.82 -26.90 -3.76
CA VAL A 45 -12.02 -26.41 -2.39
C VAL A 45 -10.70 -25.90 -1.87
N VAL A 46 -10.55 -24.58 -1.77
CA VAL A 46 -9.31 -23.93 -1.35
C VAL A 46 -9.20 -24.01 0.16
N ASP A 47 -8.26 -24.82 0.63
CA ASP A 47 -8.01 -25.10 2.05
C ASP A 47 -7.14 -24.02 2.70
N SER A 48 -6.12 -23.53 1.98
CA SER A 48 -5.29 -22.43 2.45
C SER A 48 -4.58 -21.70 1.32
N ILE A 49 -4.24 -20.43 1.59
CA ILE A 49 -3.31 -19.64 0.79
C ILE A 49 -2.22 -19.20 1.74
N LYS A 50 -0.96 -19.59 1.48
CA LYS A 50 0.18 -19.26 2.34
C LYS A 50 1.34 -18.73 1.50
N PRO A 51 2.15 -17.76 1.95
CA PRO A 51 3.40 -17.46 1.27
C PRO A 51 4.29 -18.70 1.24
N SER A 52 4.88 -19.03 0.09
CA SER A 52 5.74 -20.20 -0.09
C SER A 52 6.94 -20.14 0.86
N GLY A 53 7.23 -21.25 1.53
CA GLY A 53 8.33 -21.29 2.51
C GLY A 53 8.00 -20.71 3.90
N VAL A 54 6.75 -20.29 4.17
CA VAL A 54 6.28 -20.28 5.56
C VAL A 54 6.13 -21.74 6.00
N THR A 55 7.22 -22.31 6.49
CA THR A 55 7.14 -23.51 7.33
C THR A 55 6.27 -23.14 8.53
N GLU A 56 5.36 -24.04 8.92
CA GLU A 56 4.76 -24.00 10.25
C GLU A 56 5.85 -23.67 11.27
N VAL A 57 5.54 -22.84 12.27
CA VAL A 57 6.48 -22.59 13.36
C VAL A 57 6.80 -23.96 13.97
N GLU A 58 7.95 -24.53 13.61
CA GLU A 58 8.35 -25.88 13.98
C GLU A 58 8.08 -26.07 15.47
N PRO A 59 7.20 -27.02 15.85
CA PRO A 59 6.88 -27.28 17.25
C PRO A 59 8.15 -27.61 18.03
N ALA A 60 8.69 -26.61 18.74
CA ALA A 60 9.74 -26.68 19.75
C ALA A 60 10.79 -27.81 19.57
N GLY A 61 11.58 -27.78 18.49
CA GLY A 61 12.77 -28.62 18.36
C GLY A 61 14.05 -28.00 18.95
N ASP A 62 14.21 -26.67 18.87
CA ASP A 62 15.40 -25.97 19.36
C ASP A 62 15.06 -24.55 19.89
N PRO A 63 15.11 -24.31 21.22
CA PRO A 63 14.85 -23.02 21.84
C PRO A 63 15.89 -21.93 21.48
N THR A 64 17.03 -22.30 20.88
CA THR A 64 18.11 -21.39 20.47
C THR A 64 18.06 -20.95 19.01
N SER A 65 17.21 -21.55 18.17
CA SER A 65 17.14 -21.22 16.74
C SER A 65 16.66 -19.78 16.51
N SER A 66 17.43 -18.95 15.81
CA SER A 66 16.87 -17.76 15.18
C SER A 66 15.92 -18.26 14.09
N ALA A 67 14.64 -18.47 14.39
CA ALA A 67 13.64 -18.86 13.40
C ALA A 67 13.38 -17.70 12.43
N VAL A 68 14.40 -17.39 11.63
CA VAL A 68 14.27 -16.68 10.37
C VAL A 68 13.58 -17.69 9.47
N VAL A 69 12.28 -17.49 9.29
CA VAL A 69 11.54 -18.23 8.27
C VAL A 69 12.04 -17.69 6.94
N GLY A 70 12.68 -18.54 6.13
CA GLY A 70 13.05 -18.16 4.76
C GLY A 70 11.76 -18.02 3.97
N VAL A 71 11.32 -16.79 3.68
CA VAL A 71 10.09 -16.57 2.93
C VAL A 71 10.43 -16.43 1.46
N ASN A 72 9.82 -17.29 0.65
CA ASN A 72 9.60 -17.00 -0.75
C ASN A 72 8.24 -16.28 -0.84
N THR A 73 8.19 -15.13 -1.51
CA THR A 73 7.00 -14.27 -1.51
C THR A 73 5.85 -14.82 -2.36
N GLN A 74 6.09 -15.85 -3.18
CA GLN A 74 5.02 -16.43 -4.01
C GLN A 74 3.97 -17.14 -3.16
N PRO A 75 2.67 -16.80 -3.24
CA PRO A 75 1.63 -17.52 -2.52
C PRO A 75 1.47 -18.94 -3.10
N GLU A 76 1.47 -19.91 -2.21
CA GLU A 76 1.14 -21.30 -2.45
C GLU A 76 -0.32 -21.53 -2.05
N ILE A 77 -1.13 -21.97 -3.02
CA ILE A 77 -2.51 -22.36 -2.82
C ILE A 77 -2.53 -23.87 -2.58
N VAL A 78 -3.09 -24.27 -1.45
CA VAL A 78 -3.45 -25.67 -1.18
C VAL A 78 -4.95 -25.78 -1.35
N ALA A 79 -5.37 -26.69 -2.22
CA ALA A 79 -6.78 -26.95 -2.49
C ALA A 79 -7.05 -28.44 -2.64
N THR A 80 -8.29 -28.84 -2.44
CA THR A 80 -8.77 -30.21 -2.70
C THR A 80 -9.60 -30.20 -3.98
N ALA A 81 -9.27 -31.06 -4.94
CA ALA A 81 -10.04 -31.20 -6.16
C ALA A 81 -11.33 -31.99 -5.89
N VAL A 82 -12.49 -31.37 -6.16
CA VAL A 82 -13.81 -31.92 -5.77
C VAL A 82 -14.11 -33.27 -6.44
N VAL A 83 -13.61 -33.47 -7.66
CA VAL A 83 -13.87 -34.70 -8.45
C VAL A 83 -13.05 -35.89 -7.94
N THR A 84 -11.84 -35.65 -7.42
CA THR A 84 -10.90 -36.72 -7.05
C THR A 84 -10.71 -36.85 -5.54
N ASP A 85 -11.14 -35.87 -4.75
CA ASP A 85 -10.86 -35.74 -3.31
C ASP A 85 -9.34 -35.72 -3.02
N GLU A 86 -8.52 -35.36 -4.02
CA GLU A 86 -7.06 -35.27 -3.88
C GLU A 86 -6.64 -33.82 -3.57
N SER A 87 -5.72 -33.67 -2.62
CA SER A 87 -5.08 -32.39 -2.33
C SER A 87 -4.08 -32.05 -3.44
N ILE A 88 -4.18 -30.82 -3.94
CA ILE A 88 -3.30 -30.21 -4.92
C ILE A 88 -2.67 -28.96 -4.34
N THR A 89 -1.42 -28.72 -4.73
CA THR A 89 -0.67 -27.54 -4.32
C THR A 89 -0.07 -26.87 -5.55
N PHE A 90 -0.27 -25.57 -5.68
CA PHE A 90 0.30 -24.79 -6.78
C PHE A 90 0.72 -23.41 -6.29
N SER A 91 1.84 -22.91 -6.82
CA SER A 91 2.33 -21.56 -6.57
C SER A 91 1.70 -20.60 -7.57
N LEU A 92 1.28 -19.42 -7.10
CA LEU A 92 0.89 -18.31 -7.96
C LEU A 92 2.16 -17.66 -8.50
N ASP A 93 2.43 -17.88 -9.78
CA ASP A 93 3.45 -17.15 -10.52
C ASP A 93 2.80 -15.87 -11.06
N GLU A 94 3.36 -14.69 -10.72
CA GLU A 94 2.80 -13.38 -11.12
C GLU A 94 2.68 -13.22 -12.65
N ALA A 95 3.37 -14.06 -13.42
CA ALA A 95 3.43 -14.01 -14.88
C ALA A 95 2.19 -14.54 -15.62
N ASN A 96 1.19 -15.16 -14.96
CA ASN A 96 0.05 -15.79 -15.64
C ASN A 96 -1.29 -15.63 -14.92
N LEU A 97 -1.70 -14.38 -14.64
CA LEU A 97 -3.09 -14.11 -14.27
C LEU A 97 -3.93 -13.92 -15.53
N GLY A 98 -4.52 -15.01 -16.04
CA GLY A 98 -5.61 -14.93 -17.01
C GLY A 98 -6.86 -14.28 -16.38
N GLU A 99 -7.77 -13.77 -17.22
CA GLU A 99 -9.01 -13.04 -16.86
C GLU A 99 -9.60 -13.42 -15.50
N VAL A 100 -9.40 -12.55 -14.51
CA VAL A 100 -9.99 -12.69 -13.17
C VAL A 100 -11.43 -12.20 -13.22
N ARG A 101 -12.40 -13.12 -13.31
CA ARG A 101 -13.79 -12.80 -12.95
C ARG A 101 -13.90 -12.81 -11.42
N GLN A 102 -13.88 -11.62 -10.81
CA GLN A 102 -14.12 -11.49 -9.37
C GLN A 102 -15.57 -11.84 -9.04
N SER A 103 -15.79 -12.85 -8.20
CA SER A 103 -17.07 -13.07 -7.54
C SER A 103 -17.14 -12.19 -6.30
N SER A 104 -18.05 -11.24 -6.29
CA SER A 104 -18.40 -10.45 -5.11
C SER A 104 -19.00 -11.34 -4.01
N ARG A 105 -18.25 -11.54 -2.93
CA ARG A 105 -18.84 -11.81 -1.62
C ARG A 105 -18.50 -10.65 -0.70
N ALA A 106 -19.44 -9.71 -0.63
CA ALA A 106 -19.51 -8.71 0.41
C ALA A 106 -19.39 -9.40 1.78
N ALA A 107 -18.53 -8.85 2.64
CA ALA A 107 -18.53 -9.19 4.05
C ALA A 107 -19.95 -8.93 4.59
N GLY A 108 -20.58 -9.97 5.12
CA GLY A 108 -21.89 -9.87 5.74
C GLY A 108 -21.82 -8.96 6.96
N LEU A 109 -22.29 -7.72 6.79
CA LEU A 109 -22.71 -6.87 7.90
C LEU A 109 -23.92 -7.56 8.54
N VAL A 110 -23.77 -7.98 9.79
CA VAL A 110 -24.91 -8.44 10.60
C VAL A 110 -25.76 -7.21 10.91
N GLU A 111 -26.98 -7.22 10.39
CA GLU A 111 -28.02 -6.22 10.64
C GLU A 111 -28.47 -6.34 12.11
N VAL A 112 -28.09 -5.39 12.96
CA VAL A 112 -28.63 -5.27 14.33
C VAL A 112 -29.61 -4.11 14.35
N GLN A 113 -30.85 -4.41 14.75
CA GLN A 113 -31.93 -3.43 14.83
C GLN A 113 -31.60 -2.29 15.79
N ALA A 114 -31.69 -1.07 15.27
CA ALA A 114 -31.53 0.17 16.03
C ALA A 114 -32.67 0.36 17.05
N GLY A 115 -32.32 0.39 18.33
CA GLY A 115 -33.17 0.95 19.39
C GLY A 115 -32.98 2.48 19.48
N PRO A 116 -34.04 3.30 19.59
CA PRO A 116 -33.90 4.74 19.71
C PRO A 116 -33.69 5.13 21.18
N GLY A 117 -32.64 5.90 21.49
CA GLY A 117 -32.36 6.23 22.89
C GLY A 117 -31.31 7.29 23.12
N SER A 118 -31.59 8.50 22.65
CA SER A 118 -31.01 9.79 23.03
C SER A 118 -30.30 9.88 24.40
N GLY A 119 -29.05 10.36 24.38
CA GLY A 119 -28.35 10.96 25.52
C GLY A 119 -27.60 12.20 25.05
N ALA A 120 -28.24 13.36 25.13
CA ALA A 120 -27.65 14.65 24.78
C ALA A 120 -26.69 15.12 25.88
N LEU A 121 -25.45 15.50 25.54
CA LEU A 121 -24.51 16.44 26.22
C LEU A 121 -23.26 16.49 25.30
N SER A 122 -22.69 17.57 24.75
CA SER A 122 -22.75 19.03 24.95
C SER A 122 -22.41 19.78 23.63
N ARG A 123 -22.89 21.04 23.50
CA ARG A 123 -22.30 22.06 22.62
C ARG A 123 -20.81 22.23 22.98
N GLY A 124 -19.82 22.40 22.12
CA GLY A 124 -19.78 22.71 20.70
C GLY A 124 -18.36 23.22 20.41
N VAL A 125 -17.43 22.30 20.18
CA VAL A 125 -16.12 22.60 19.61
C VAL A 125 -16.24 22.24 18.14
N VAL A 126 -16.19 23.26 17.28
CA VAL A 126 -16.10 23.08 15.83
C VAL A 126 -14.66 22.68 15.54
N GLY A 127 -14.46 21.73 14.63
CA GLY A 127 -13.11 21.35 14.22
C GLY A 127 -12.37 22.54 13.59
N ASP A 128 -11.05 22.51 13.67
CA ASP A 128 -10.21 23.48 12.98
C ASP A 128 -9.96 23.01 11.53
N PRO A 129 -10.24 23.82 10.49
CA PRO A 129 -9.97 23.48 9.09
C PRO A 129 -8.48 23.36 8.73
N HIS A 130 -7.57 23.75 9.62
CA HIS A 130 -6.14 23.82 9.34
C HIS A 130 -5.28 22.97 10.27
N ASN A 131 -5.79 22.67 11.48
CA ASN A 131 -5.09 21.81 12.43
C ASN A 131 -5.43 20.33 12.19
N PRO A 132 -4.45 19.45 11.92
CA PRO A 132 -4.69 18.02 11.79
C PRO A 132 -5.12 17.35 13.11
N VAL A 133 -4.91 18.00 14.26
CA VAL A 133 -5.37 17.51 15.57
C VAL A 133 -6.82 17.92 15.83
N GLU A 134 -7.66 16.95 16.20
CA GLU A 134 -9.07 17.18 16.48
C GLU A 134 -9.29 17.56 17.95
N ASP A 135 -9.63 18.83 18.19
CA ASP A 135 -9.93 19.34 19.53
C ASP A 135 -11.29 18.83 20.06
N GLU A 136 -12.17 18.42 19.16
CA GLU A 136 -13.52 17.93 19.44
C GLU A 136 -13.58 16.42 19.78
N ARG A 137 -12.43 15.73 19.81
CA ARG A 137 -12.32 14.28 20.06
C ARG A 137 -12.71 13.89 21.49
N SER A 138 -13.12 12.63 21.67
CA SER A 138 -13.30 12.03 23.01
C SER A 138 -12.06 11.30 23.52
N CYS A 139 -11.23 10.77 22.61
CA CYS A 139 -10.07 9.98 22.97
C CYS A 139 -8.89 10.87 23.38
N SER A 140 -8.17 10.50 24.44
CA SER A 140 -7.17 11.39 25.06
C SER A 140 -6.00 11.73 24.13
N ILE A 141 -5.46 10.74 23.43
CA ILE A 141 -4.29 10.87 22.57
C ILE A 141 -4.74 11.00 21.11
N PRO A 142 -4.48 12.15 20.46
CA PRO A 142 -4.89 12.37 19.08
C PRO A 142 -4.16 11.46 18.10
N ARG A 143 -4.75 11.21 16.93
CA ARG A 143 -4.10 10.45 15.85
C ARG A 143 -3.00 11.27 15.21
N ASN A 144 -3.37 12.37 14.56
CA ASN A 144 -2.51 13.16 13.66
C ASN A 144 -1.78 14.32 14.37
N ASP A 145 -1.22 14.06 15.55
CA ASP A 145 -0.36 15.01 16.27
C ASP A 145 1.12 14.66 16.07
N PRO A 146 1.93 15.52 15.42
CA PRO A 146 3.36 15.28 15.18
C PRO A 146 4.20 15.04 16.44
N VAL A 147 3.74 15.50 17.61
CA VAL A 147 4.40 15.29 18.91
C VAL A 147 4.08 13.92 19.51
N ASN A 148 3.07 13.23 18.99
CA ASN A 148 2.54 11.96 19.51
C ASN A 148 2.64 10.83 18.48
N GLN A 149 3.85 10.55 18.00
CA GLN A 149 4.09 9.36 17.17
C GLN A 149 4.38 8.12 18.02
N ALA A 150 3.59 7.07 17.81
CA ALA A 150 3.84 5.76 18.38
C ALA A 150 4.94 5.03 17.60
N TYR A 151 5.88 4.42 18.31
CA TYR A 151 6.84 3.51 17.70
C TYR A 151 6.22 2.14 17.53
N GLN A 152 6.29 1.58 16.32
CA GLN A 152 5.89 0.21 16.06
C GLN A 152 7.01 -0.74 16.48
N PRO A 153 6.85 -1.51 17.57
CA PRO A 153 7.87 -2.47 17.99
C PRO A 153 8.00 -3.60 16.99
N LYS A 154 9.21 -4.16 16.94
CA LYS A 154 9.46 -5.43 16.26
C LYS A 154 8.90 -6.59 17.11
N PRO A 155 8.39 -7.69 16.51
CA PRO A 155 7.88 -8.85 17.24
C PRO A 155 8.77 -9.31 18.40
N ARG A 156 10.08 -9.39 18.17
CA ARG A 156 11.07 -9.80 19.18
C ARG A 156 11.18 -8.83 20.37
N GLN A 157 10.97 -7.54 20.14
CA GLN A 157 10.95 -6.52 21.20
C GLN A 157 9.68 -6.63 22.06
N VAL A 158 8.56 -7.06 21.48
CA VAL A 158 7.32 -7.34 22.20
C VAL A 158 7.47 -8.57 23.08
N GLU A 159 7.99 -9.67 22.54
CA GLU A 159 8.28 -10.90 23.29
C GLU A 159 9.18 -10.61 24.50
N TRP A 160 10.27 -9.85 24.29
CA TRP A 160 11.10 -9.37 25.38
C TRP A 160 10.29 -8.60 26.42
N ALA A 161 9.52 -7.60 26.00
CA ALA A 161 8.79 -6.77 26.94
C ALA A 161 7.79 -7.58 27.79
N VAL A 162 7.13 -8.58 27.19
CA VAL A 162 6.23 -9.49 27.91
C VAL A 162 6.98 -10.35 28.92
N ASP A 163 8.08 -11.01 28.52
CA ASP A 163 8.91 -11.86 29.41
C ASP A 163 9.35 -11.09 30.66
N ARG A 164 9.71 -9.81 30.49
CA ARG A 164 10.04 -8.90 31.60
C ARG A 164 8.81 -8.50 32.41
N ALA A 165 7.71 -8.14 31.75
CA ALA A 165 6.52 -7.57 32.39
C ALA A 165 5.85 -8.54 33.37
N VAL A 166 5.72 -9.82 32.98
CA VAL A 166 5.06 -10.84 33.82
C VAL A 166 5.79 -11.11 35.15
N LYS A 167 7.05 -10.68 35.24
CA LYS A 167 7.90 -10.77 36.45
C LYS A 167 8.07 -9.45 37.19
N GLY A 168 7.48 -8.36 36.69
CA GLY A 168 7.72 -7.02 37.25
C GLY A 168 9.10 -6.46 36.93
N GLU A 169 9.74 -6.91 35.85
CA GLU A 169 11.15 -6.62 35.54
C GLU A 169 11.33 -5.56 34.43
N LEU A 170 10.25 -4.94 33.91
CA LEU A 170 10.30 -3.79 32.99
C LEU A 170 10.75 -2.48 33.71
N THR A 171 11.92 -2.53 34.30
CA THR A 171 12.48 -1.49 35.19
C THR A 171 13.34 -0.46 34.45
N GLU A 172 13.60 -0.66 33.16
CA GLU A 172 14.31 0.31 32.32
C GLU A 172 13.62 1.68 32.40
N THR A 173 14.40 2.70 32.76
CA THR A 173 13.88 4.05 32.94
C THR A 173 13.87 4.78 31.61
N ARG A 174 12.72 5.35 31.27
CA ARG A 174 12.55 6.33 30.20
C ARG A 174 13.08 7.67 30.71
N PRO A 175 14.12 8.28 30.11
CA PRO A 175 14.57 9.61 30.48
C PRO A 175 13.49 10.66 30.20
N ALA A 176 13.65 11.86 30.74
CA ALA A 176 12.80 12.98 30.37
C ALA A 176 12.91 13.23 28.85
N ASN A 177 11.78 13.51 28.22
CA ASN A 177 11.65 13.66 26.77
C ASN A 177 12.11 12.42 25.98
N TRP A 178 11.97 11.21 26.54
CA TRP A 178 12.23 9.97 25.81
C TRP A 178 11.41 9.95 24.51
N ARG A 179 12.09 9.69 23.38
CA ARG A 179 11.52 9.68 22.04
C ARG A 179 10.71 10.95 21.69
N ASN A 180 11.22 12.12 22.10
CA ASN A 180 10.60 13.43 21.84
C ASN A 180 9.14 13.57 22.30
N LEU A 181 8.70 12.71 23.22
CA LEU A 181 7.33 12.76 23.74
C LEU A 181 7.10 13.94 24.69
N GLY A 182 8.10 14.74 25.07
CA GLY A 182 7.92 15.84 26.02
C GLY A 182 7.46 15.40 27.42
N MET A 183 7.60 14.11 27.75
CA MET A 183 7.17 13.53 29.03
C MET A 183 8.27 13.64 30.09
N ALA A 184 7.87 13.68 31.37
CA ALA A 184 8.82 13.50 32.47
C ALA A 184 9.41 12.08 32.47
N SER A 185 10.52 11.87 33.19
CA SER A 185 11.10 10.53 33.32
C SER A 185 10.15 9.58 34.05
N TYR A 186 10.03 8.34 33.57
CA TYR A 186 9.22 7.29 34.18
C TYR A 186 9.80 5.91 33.88
N SER A 187 9.35 4.86 34.57
CA SER A 187 9.58 3.47 34.18
C SER A 187 8.22 2.81 33.94
N PRO A 188 8.06 2.02 32.85
CA PRO A 188 6.81 1.32 32.53
C PRO A 188 6.26 0.52 33.71
N GLN A 189 7.08 -0.31 34.34
CA GLN A 189 6.62 -1.17 35.44
C GLN A 189 6.33 -0.38 36.72
N ALA A 190 7.10 0.68 37.00
CA ALA A 190 6.82 1.53 38.15
C ALA A 190 5.49 2.29 37.99
N MET A 191 5.16 2.68 36.75
CA MET A 191 3.89 3.33 36.42
C MET A 191 2.71 2.34 36.50
N PHE A 192 2.91 1.10 36.04
CA PHE A 192 1.91 0.04 36.06
C PHE A 192 2.48 -1.23 36.73
N PRO A 193 2.54 -1.28 38.07
CA PRO A 193 3.09 -2.44 38.75
C PRO A 193 2.16 -3.64 38.61
N PRO A 194 2.70 -4.86 38.46
CA PRO A 194 1.89 -6.07 38.35
C PRO A 194 1.24 -6.35 39.72
N VAL A 195 0.13 -7.09 39.72
CA VAL A 195 -0.51 -7.53 40.97
C VAL A 195 -0.03 -8.93 41.35
N PRO A 196 0.19 -9.22 42.65
CA PRO A 196 0.43 -10.59 43.09
C PRO A 196 -0.76 -11.48 42.76
N LEU A 197 -0.51 -12.66 42.19
CA LEU A 197 -1.57 -13.60 41.83
C LEU A 197 -2.05 -14.39 43.05
N VAL A 198 -3.37 -14.58 43.17
CA VAL A 198 -3.98 -15.56 44.06
C VAL A 198 -3.45 -16.94 43.67
N GLY A 199 -2.91 -17.69 44.65
CA GLY A 199 -2.21 -18.96 44.41
C GLY A 199 -0.70 -18.84 44.14
N GLY A 200 -0.17 -17.61 43.99
CA GLY A 200 1.24 -17.35 43.68
C GLY A 200 1.60 -17.61 42.21
N GLY A 201 2.90 -17.53 41.89
CA GLY A 201 3.40 -17.69 40.52
C GLY A 201 3.34 -16.41 39.67
N THR A 202 3.52 -16.57 38.37
CA THR A 202 3.46 -15.51 37.36
C THR A 202 2.54 -15.90 36.21
N ILE A 203 2.21 -14.95 35.34
CA ILE A 203 1.49 -15.21 34.09
C ILE A 203 2.45 -15.88 33.10
N PRO A 204 2.07 -16.98 32.42
CA PRO A 204 2.83 -17.50 31.29
C PRO A 204 2.92 -16.44 30.19
N PRO A 205 4.12 -16.10 29.68
CA PRO A 205 4.29 -15.04 28.67
C PRO A 205 3.36 -15.19 27.46
N GLN A 206 3.11 -16.42 27.03
CA GLN A 206 2.30 -16.76 25.86
C GLN A 206 0.82 -16.42 26.02
N ILE A 207 0.30 -16.34 27.25
CA ILE A 207 -1.06 -15.84 27.49
C ILE A 207 -1.14 -14.36 27.16
N VAL A 208 -0.16 -13.58 27.61
CA VAL A 208 -0.10 -12.15 27.30
C VAL A 208 0.16 -11.95 25.81
N LEU A 209 1.12 -12.66 25.22
CA LEU A 209 1.43 -12.57 23.79
C LEU A 209 0.24 -12.97 22.92
N GLY A 210 -0.51 -14.01 23.29
CA GLY A 210 -1.75 -14.38 22.61
C GLY A 210 -2.81 -13.29 22.67
N VAL A 211 -2.98 -12.63 23.83
CA VAL A 211 -3.85 -11.44 23.96
C VAL A 211 -3.38 -10.34 23.01
N LEU A 212 -2.10 -9.97 23.05
CA LEU A 212 -1.57 -8.90 22.19
C LEU A 212 -1.72 -9.22 20.68
N MET A 213 -1.57 -10.48 20.28
CA MET A 213 -1.85 -10.91 18.90
C MET A 213 -3.32 -10.71 18.54
N GLN A 214 -4.22 -11.16 19.43
CA GLN A 214 -5.65 -11.11 19.18
C GLN A 214 -6.20 -9.68 19.19
N GLU A 215 -5.63 -8.79 19.99
CA GLU A 215 -6.04 -7.39 20.11
C GLU A 215 -5.56 -6.53 18.95
N SER A 216 -4.31 -6.72 18.50
CA SER A 216 -3.67 -5.76 17.60
C SER A 216 -2.70 -6.35 16.58
N ASN A 217 -2.48 -7.67 16.55
CA ASN A 217 -1.40 -8.27 15.77
C ASN A 217 0.00 -7.72 16.13
N LEU A 218 0.20 -7.42 17.41
CA LEU A 218 1.38 -6.76 17.99
C LEU A 218 1.60 -5.30 17.55
N TRP A 219 0.56 -4.62 17.06
CA TRP A 219 0.66 -3.23 16.61
C TRP A 219 0.50 -2.23 17.76
N GLN A 220 1.50 -1.37 17.93
CA GLN A 220 1.42 -0.20 18.80
C GLN A 220 1.08 1.06 18.00
N ALA A 221 1.62 1.18 16.80
CA ALA A 221 1.30 2.23 15.85
C ALA A 221 0.23 1.73 14.87
N SER A 222 -0.31 2.64 14.05
CA SER A 222 -1.32 2.32 13.05
C SER A 222 -0.85 1.21 12.10
N ARG A 223 -1.79 0.49 11.50
CA ARG A 223 -1.52 -0.61 10.54
C ARG A 223 -0.67 -0.21 9.32
N TYR A 224 -0.50 1.10 9.07
CA TYR A 224 0.31 1.63 7.98
C TYR A 224 1.79 1.76 8.37
N THR A 225 2.13 1.64 9.65
CA THR A 225 3.48 1.89 10.16
C THR A 225 4.26 0.58 10.25
N ALA A 226 5.38 0.49 9.52
CA ALA A 226 6.24 -0.69 9.53
C ALA A 226 7.02 -0.83 10.86
N PRO A 227 7.40 -2.05 11.27
CA PRO A 227 8.21 -2.30 12.47
C PRO A 227 9.55 -1.56 12.48
N GLY A 228 9.90 -0.98 13.62
CA GLY A 228 11.09 -0.12 13.74
C GLY A 228 10.86 1.32 13.27
N ASN A 229 9.65 1.65 12.82
CA ASN A 229 9.26 2.99 12.40
C ASN A 229 8.24 3.63 13.36
N THR A 230 7.92 4.90 13.15
CA THR A 230 6.94 5.65 13.95
C THR A 230 5.76 6.09 13.11
N GLY A 231 4.62 6.37 13.73
CA GLY A 231 3.43 6.89 13.04
C GLY A 231 2.30 7.16 14.01
N ASN A 232 1.08 7.30 13.48
CA ASN A 232 -0.12 7.45 14.31
C ASN A 232 -0.23 6.33 15.37
N PRO A 233 -0.69 6.61 16.60
CA PRO A 233 -1.00 5.55 17.56
C PRO A 233 -2.09 4.63 17.02
N LEU A 234 -2.02 3.34 17.36
CA LEU A 234 -3.12 2.42 17.09
C LEU A 234 -4.28 2.74 18.03
N ILE A 235 -5.48 2.94 17.46
CA ILE A 235 -6.70 3.25 18.20
C ILE A 235 -7.85 2.40 17.65
N GLY A 236 -8.65 1.78 18.53
CA GLY A 236 -9.74 0.89 18.15
C GLY A 236 -10.79 1.54 17.23
N SER A 237 -11.39 2.66 17.64
CA SER A 237 -12.23 3.51 16.77
C SER A 237 -12.15 4.95 17.25
N TYR A 238 -11.33 5.75 16.59
CA TYR A 238 -11.11 7.13 17.00
C TYR A 238 -12.29 8.06 16.69
N TYR A 239 -12.92 7.88 15.52
CA TYR A 239 -14.03 8.72 15.03
C TYR A 239 -15.42 8.18 15.38
N GLY A 240 -15.53 7.01 16.03
CA GLY A 240 -16.80 6.40 16.43
C GLY A 240 -17.74 6.02 15.27
N ASN A 241 -17.18 5.83 14.07
CA ASN A 241 -17.90 5.51 12.84
C ASN A 241 -18.17 4.01 12.63
N ARG A 242 -17.98 3.16 13.64
CA ARG A 242 -18.11 1.68 13.50
C ARG A 242 -19.48 1.20 13.05
N ASN A 243 -20.54 1.93 13.40
CA ASN A 243 -21.92 1.61 13.05
C ASN A 243 -22.52 2.59 12.02
N ALA A 244 -21.68 3.44 11.44
CA ALA A 244 -22.12 4.41 10.46
C ALA A 244 -22.31 3.76 9.09
N ALA A 245 -23.18 4.37 8.26
CA ALA A 245 -23.35 3.93 6.88
C ALA A 245 -22.11 4.27 6.02
N SER A 246 -21.29 5.21 6.49
CA SER A 246 -20.08 5.68 5.82
C SER A 246 -18.96 5.92 6.81
N ILE A 247 -17.72 5.64 6.42
CA ILE A 247 -16.52 5.93 7.22
C ILE A 247 -16.33 7.43 7.47
N TRP A 248 -16.97 8.29 6.66
CA TRP A 248 -16.91 9.75 6.74
C TRP A 248 -17.84 10.35 7.80
N GLU A 249 -18.74 9.56 8.38
CA GLU A 249 -19.64 10.00 9.45
C GLU A 249 -18.94 9.90 10.82
N ILE A 250 -18.62 11.05 11.40
CA ILE A 250 -17.90 11.13 12.68
C ILE A 250 -18.89 11.22 13.84
N ASP A 251 -18.73 10.37 14.85
CA ASP A 251 -19.38 10.47 16.16
C ASP A 251 -18.39 10.15 17.30
N TYR A 252 -17.70 11.16 17.80
CA TYR A 252 -16.75 10.99 18.91
C TYR A 252 -17.37 10.44 20.20
N GLY A 253 -18.69 10.54 20.41
CA GLY A 253 -19.35 9.93 21.57
C GLY A 253 -19.19 8.40 21.57
N GLN A 254 -19.24 7.81 20.38
CA GLN A 254 -19.13 6.38 20.12
C GLN A 254 -17.68 5.90 19.90
N ALA A 255 -16.69 6.77 20.09
CA ALA A 255 -15.29 6.42 19.89
C ALA A 255 -14.83 5.30 20.85
N ASP A 256 -14.25 4.24 20.29
CA ASP A 256 -13.59 3.19 21.05
C ASP A 256 -12.12 3.58 21.26
N CYS A 257 -11.85 4.27 22.36
CA CYS A 257 -10.54 4.80 22.72
C CYS A 257 -9.57 3.72 23.25
N GLY A 258 -9.55 2.55 22.61
CA GLY A 258 -8.65 1.45 22.91
C GLY A 258 -7.29 1.70 22.24
N TYR A 259 -6.23 1.85 23.03
CA TYR A 259 -4.92 2.25 22.52
C TYR A 259 -3.89 1.12 22.50
N GLY A 260 -3.09 1.12 21.43
CA GLY A 260 -1.83 0.38 21.33
C GLY A 260 -1.98 -1.13 21.35
N ILE A 261 -0.88 -1.80 21.68
CA ILE A 261 -0.70 -3.23 21.47
C ILE A 261 -1.67 -4.14 22.25
N GLY A 262 -2.11 -3.72 23.43
CA GLY A 262 -3.12 -4.41 24.23
C GLY A 262 -4.54 -3.86 24.11
N GLN A 263 -4.78 -2.89 23.20
CA GLN A 263 -6.06 -2.20 23.01
C GLN A 263 -6.68 -1.69 24.34
N ILE A 264 -5.87 -1.05 25.19
CA ILE A 264 -6.31 -0.61 26.52
C ILE A 264 -7.30 0.55 26.36
N THR A 265 -8.51 0.37 26.88
CA THR A 265 -9.63 1.33 26.80
C THR A 265 -9.87 2.07 28.13
N ASP A 266 -9.78 1.36 29.26
CA ASP A 266 -10.15 1.91 30.57
C ASP A 266 -9.31 3.12 30.99
N GLY A 267 -10.01 4.26 31.12
CA GLY A 267 -9.49 5.55 31.53
C GLY A 267 -8.71 6.26 30.44
N MET A 268 -8.91 5.90 29.17
CA MET A 268 -8.22 6.47 28.01
C MET A 268 -9.00 7.60 27.31
N ARG A 269 -10.19 7.91 27.80
CA ARG A 269 -10.98 9.07 27.37
C ARG A 269 -10.51 10.37 28.04
N LEU A 270 -10.78 11.51 27.42
CA LEU A 270 -10.54 12.81 28.03
C LEU A 270 -11.38 12.97 29.31
N PRO A 271 -10.89 13.70 30.32
CA PRO A 271 -11.72 14.07 31.47
C PRO A 271 -12.99 14.81 31.02
N GLY A 272 -14.15 14.37 31.49
CA GLY A 272 -15.47 14.85 31.06
C GLY A 272 -16.11 14.06 29.92
N TYR A 273 -15.41 13.07 29.35
CA TYR A 273 -15.88 12.21 28.27
C TYR A 273 -15.93 10.72 28.68
N GLU A 274 -15.73 10.42 29.96
CA GLU A 274 -15.75 9.06 30.51
C GLU A 274 -17.03 8.29 30.16
N ARG A 275 -16.93 6.97 29.97
CA ARG A 275 -18.09 6.11 29.71
C ARG A 275 -19.08 6.14 30.87
N THR A 276 -20.36 6.10 30.52
CA THR A 276 -21.48 5.92 31.45
C THR A 276 -22.25 4.63 31.13
N ASP A 277 -22.89 4.03 32.13
CA ASP A 277 -23.90 3.00 31.89
C ASP A 277 -25.18 3.60 31.28
N ASP A 278 -26.15 2.73 30.94
CA ASP A 278 -27.45 3.13 30.39
C ASP A 278 -28.26 4.06 31.31
N SER A 279 -27.90 4.10 32.60
CA SER A 279 -28.51 4.98 33.60
C SER A 279 -27.81 6.36 33.69
N GLY A 280 -26.79 6.59 32.86
CA GLY A 280 -25.96 7.79 32.88
C GLY A 280 -24.96 7.85 34.05
N ARG A 281 -24.72 6.73 34.76
CA ARG A 281 -23.74 6.68 35.85
C ARG A 281 -22.35 6.44 35.28
N PRO A 282 -21.32 7.20 35.69
CA PRO A 282 -19.95 6.94 35.27
C PRO A 282 -19.50 5.53 35.65
N ILE A 283 -19.03 4.77 34.67
CA ILE A 283 -18.44 3.43 34.84
C ILE A 283 -16.93 3.42 34.58
N GLU A 284 -16.38 4.58 34.23
CA GLU A 284 -14.96 4.79 33.92
C GLU A 284 -14.46 6.03 34.67
N THR A 285 -13.15 6.08 34.95
CA THR A 285 -12.48 7.28 35.43
C THR A 285 -11.25 7.52 34.56
N ALA A 286 -11.11 8.74 34.03
CA ALA A 286 -9.95 9.11 33.21
C ALA A 286 -8.63 8.93 33.99
N LEU A 287 -7.67 8.26 33.37
CA LEU A 287 -6.30 8.18 33.91
C LEU A 287 -5.61 9.54 33.80
N PRO A 288 -4.59 9.81 34.65
CA PRO A 288 -3.71 10.95 34.45
C PRO A 288 -3.14 10.97 33.03
N TYR A 289 -3.10 12.13 32.39
CA TYR A 289 -2.68 12.27 30.99
C TYR A 289 -1.30 11.66 30.68
N ALA A 290 -0.35 11.73 31.63
CA ALA A 290 0.95 11.09 31.47
C ALA A 290 0.87 9.55 31.35
N GLN A 291 -0.08 8.92 32.06
CA GLN A 291 -0.35 7.49 31.93
C GLN A 291 -1.04 7.15 30.61
N GLN A 292 -2.00 7.98 30.18
CA GLN A 292 -2.64 7.84 28.87
C GLN A 292 -1.61 7.91 27.74
N ARG A 293 -0.71 8.90 27.76
CA ARG A 293 0.37 9.01 26.77
C ARG A 293 1.31 7.82 26.79
N ALA A 294 1.71 7.35 27.97
CA ALA A 294 2.57 6.17 28.08
C ALA A 294 1.90 4.94 27.46
N ILE A 295 0.61 4.69 27.73
CA ILE A 295 -0.15 3.58 27.16
C ILE A 295 -0.24 3.68 25.62
N ALA A 296 -0.46 4.88 25.08
CA ALA A 296 -0.65 5.07 23.65
C ALA A 296 0.66 5.09 22.84
N LEU A 297 1.79 5.50 23.43
CA LEU A 297 3.02 5.79 22.68
C LEU A 297 4.22 4.91 23.07
N ASP A 298 4.17 4.25 24.24
CA ASP A 298 5.20 3.32 24.72
C ASP A 298 4.61 1.91 24.85
N TYR A 299 4.94 1.05 23.89
CA TYR A 299 4.46 -0.33 23.85
C TYR A 299 4.78 -1.11 25.14
N THR A 300 5.87 -0.80 25.84
CA THR A 300 6.22 -1.47 27.10
C THR A 300 5.34 -1.04 28.27
N ALA A 301 4.91 0.22 28.29
CA ALA A 301 3.96 0.72 29.28
C ALA A 301 2.56 0.17 29.04
N ASN A 302 2.17 0.06 27.76
CA ASN A 302 0.95 -0.64 27.34
C ASN A 302 0.97 -2.10 27.82
N ILE A 303 2.04 -2.86 27.55
CA ILE A 303 2.20 -4.25 28.00
C ILE A 303 2.17 -4.36 29.53
N ALA A 304 2.86 -3.48 30.26
CA ALA A 304 2.84 -3.49 31.73
C ALA A 304 1.42 -3.29 32.29
N LYS A 305 0.62 -2.41 31.68
CA LYS A 305 -0.79 -2.21 32.02
C LYS A 305 -1.65 -3.43 31.66
N ALA A 306 -1.43 -4.07 30.51
CA ALA A 306 -2.12 -5.30 30.13
C ALA A 306 -1.84 -6.45 31.11
N VAL A 307 -0.58 -6.67 31.49
CA VAL A 307 -0.18 -7.67 32.51
C VAL A 307 -0.87 -7.41 33.85
N ARG A 308 -0.90 -6.14 34.29
CA ARG A 308 -1.61 -5.76 35.52
C ARG A 308 -3.10 -6.10 35.43
N MET A 309 -3.76 -5.78 34.32
CA MET A 309 -5.20 -6.05 34.12
C MET A 309 -5.50 -7.54 34.12
N LEU A 310 -4.71 -8.35 33.40
CA LEU A 310 -4.86 -9.81 33.41
C LEU A 310 -4.67 -10.40 34.81
N GLY A 311 -3.68 -9.93 35.58
CA GLY A 311 -3.50 -10.36 36.96
C GLY A 311 -4.65 -9.94 37.88
N GLN A 312 -5.27 -8.78 37.66
CA GLN A 312 -6.46 -8.35 38.39
C GLN A 312 -7.65 -9.26 38.10
N LYS A 313 -7.88 -9.60 36.82
CA LYS A 313 -8.95 -10.50 36.40
C LYS A 313 -8.76 -11.92 36.92
N TRP A 314 -7.53 -12.44 36.89
CA TRP A 314 -7.17 -13.71 37.53
C TRP A 314 -7.59 -13.72 39.01
N ASN A 315 -7.23 -12.65 39.75
CA ASN A 315 -7.54 -12.54 41.17
C ASN A 315 -9.06 -12.43 41.42
N GLU A 316 -9.79 -11.67 40.60
CA GLU A 316 -11.26 -11.56 40.69
C GLU A 316 -11.92 -12.94 40.57
N LEU A 317 -11.56 -13.71 39.54
CA LEU A 317 -12.11 -15.04 39.26
C LEU A 317 -11.70 -16.07 40.34
N ALA A 318 -10.42 -16.09 40.72
CA ALA A 318 -9.92 -17.01 41.73
C ALA A 318 -10.58 -16.77 43.10
N ASN A 319 -10.79 -15.51 43.49
CA ASN A 319 -11.50 -15.17 44.72
C ASN A 319 -13.00 -15.54 44.67
N ALA A 320 -13.58 -15.60 43.47
CA ALA A 320 -14.94 -16.09 43.27
C ALA A 320 -15.03 -17.63 43.17
N GLY A 321 -13.90 -18.35 43.28
CA GLY A 321 -13.85 -19.82 43.17
C GLY A 321 -13.95 -20.35 41.73
N MET A 322 -13.86 -19.47 40.73
CA MET A 322 -13.88 -19.82 39.32
C MET A 322 -12.47 -20.21 38.86
N LEU A 323 -12.14 -21.49 39.02
CA LEU A 323 -10.84 -22.06 38.69
C LEU A 323 -10.97 -23.10 37.57
N ILE A 324 -9.94 -23.18 36.73
CA ILE A 324 -9.79 -24.23 35.72
C ILE A 324 -8.73 -25.23 36.20
N ASN A 325 -9.01 -26.53 36.05
CA ASN A 325 -8.19 -27.66 36.48
C ASN A 325 -7.76 -27.54 37.96
N ASP A 326 -6.46 -27.39 38.21
CA ASP A 326 -5.88 -27.26 39.54
C ASP A 326 -5.70 -25.79 40.00
N GLY A 327 -6.11 -24.82 39.17
CA GLY A 327 -6.06 -23.39 39.48
C GLY A 327 -4.65 -22.82 39.61
N ARG A 328 -3.59 -23.53 39.18
CA ARG A 328 -2.22 -23.01 39.22
C ARG A 328 -1.95 -22.09 38.04
N SER A 329 -1.36 -20.92 38.29
CA SER A 329 -1.09 -19.91 37.25
C SER A 329 -0.07 -20.34 36.19
N ALA A 330 0.67 -21.43 36.43
CA ALA A 330 1.76 -21.88 35.56
C ALA A 330 1.31 -22.46 34.22
N TYR A 331 0.03 -22.83 34.07
CA TYR A 331 -0.46 -23.59 32.92
C TYR A 331 -1.37 -22.78 32.00
N ILE A 332 -1.19 -22.93 30.68
CA ILE A 332 -1.89 -22.17 29.64
C ILE A 332 -3.41 -22.30 29.75
N GLU A 333 -3.93 -23.52 29.87
CA GLU A 333 -5.36 -23.82 29.94
C GLU A 333 -6.03 -23.18 31.16
N ASN A 334 -5.29 -23.02 32.26
CA ASN A 334 -5.85 -22.47 33.49
C ASN A 334 -6.23 -20.98 33.37
N TRP A 335 -5.75 -20.29 32.33
CA TRP A 335 -6.07 -18.89 32.06
C TRP A 335 -7.36 -18.68 31.26
N PHE A 336 -8.07 -19.75 30.88
CA PHE A 336 -9.26 -19.67 30.01
C PHE A 336 -10.34 -18.70 30.53
N PHE A 337 -10.70 -18.77 31.82
CA PHE A 337 -11.66 -17.79 32.38
C PHE A 337 -11.09 -16.37 32.42
N THR A 338 -9.79 -16.23 32.63
CA THR A 338 -9.16 -14.90 32.72
C THR A 338 -9.17 -14.20 31.37
N THR A 339 -8.88 -14.92 30.29
CA THR A 339 -8.95 -14.36 28.93
C THR A 339 -10.39 -14.14 28.49
N TRP A 340 -11.35 -14.95 28.95
CA TRP A 340 -12.78 -14.72 28.77
C TRP A 340 -13.20 -13.40 29.43
N ALA A 341 -12.84 -13.22 30.71
CA ALA A 341 -13.14 -12.02 31.47
C ALA A 341 -12.37 -10.78 30.99
N TYR A 342 -11.21 -10.95 30.36
CA TYR A 342 -10.48 -9.86 29.72
C TYR A 342 -11.27 -9.29 28.53
N ASN A 343 -11.86 -10.16 27.70
CA ASN A 343 -12.60 -9.76 26.51
C ASN A 343 -14.01 -9.22 26.82
N SER A 344 -14.80 -9.94 27.62
CA SER A 344 -16.21 -9.60 27.85
C SER A 344 -16.52 -9.11 29.27
N GLY A 345 -15.52 -9.01 30.14
CA GLY A 345 -15.71 -8.66 31.54
C GLY A 345 -16.04 -9.84 32.45
N PHE A 346 -15.91 -9.62 33.77
CA PHE A 346 -16.38 -10.50 34.83
C PHE A 346 -17.41 -9.73 35.66
N HIS A 347 -18.57 -10.34 35.86
CA HIS A 347 -19.66 -9.73 36.63
C HIS A 347 -19.73 -10.39 38.01
N PRO A 348 -19.40 -9.67 39.08
CA PRO A 348 -19.40 -10.22 40.43
C PRO A 348 -20.83 -10.53 40.91
N PRO A 349 -20.99 -11.49 41.84
CA PRO A 349 -22.30 -11.82 42.39
C PRO A 349 -22.89 -10.65 43.16
N THR A 350 -24.19 -10.41 42.97
CA THR A 350 -25.00 -9.40 43.64
C THR A 350 -26.02 -10.05 44.59
N GLU A 351 -26.54 -9.28 45.54
CA GLU A 351 -27.49 -9.79 46.55
C GLU A 351 -28.90 -10.06 46.00
N ASP A 352 -29.23 -9.50 44.83
CA ASP A 352 -30.55 -9.60 44.18
C ASP A 352 -30.72 -10.85 43.31
N GLY A 353 -29.68 -11.68 43.21
CA GLY A 353 -29.73 -12.95 42.48
C GLY A 353 -29.69 -12.79 40.96
N THR A 354 -29.23 -11.65 40.43
CA THR A 354 -28.96 -11.53 38.99
C THR A 354 -27.87 -12.51 38.56
N PRO A 355 -27.92 -13.03 37.32
CA PRO A 355 -26.85 -13.84 36.76
C PRO A 355 -25.49 -13.17 36.95
N TRP A 356 -24.48 -13.96 37.31
CA TRP A 356 -23.13 -13.50 37.63
C TRP A 356 -22.11 -14.48 37.04
N GLY A 357 -20.87 -14.03 36.85
CA GLY A 357 -19.81 -14.84 36.25
C GLY A 357 -19.28 -14.27 34.94
N VAL A 358 -18.94 -15.16 34.02
CA VAL A 358 -18.48 -14.81 32.66
C VAL A 358 -19.61 -15.02 31.63
N GLY A 359 -19.76 -14.06 30.72
CA GLY A 359 -20.95 -13.96 29.85
C GLY A 359 -21.03 -14.99 28.70
N TRP A 360 -22.23 -15.21 28.18
CA TRP A 360 -22.55 -16.26 27.19
C TRP A 360 -21.75 -16.19 25.88
N PHE A 361 -21.36 -14.99 25.43
CA PHE A 361 -20.74 -14.78 24.12
C PHE A 361 -19.56 -15.72 23.86
N ASN A 362 -18.60 -15.83 24.80
CA ASN A 362 -17.42 -16.68 24.63
C ASN A 362 -17.63 -18.14 25.09
N ASN A 363 -18.86 -18.59 25.32
CA ASN A 363 -19.12 -19.98 25.68
C ASN A 363 -18.83 -20.90 24.48
N PRO A 364 -17.96 -21.92 24.61
CA PRO A 364 -17.60 -22.81 23.51
C PRO A 364 -18.77 -23.55 22.84
N ILE A 365 -19.91 -23.75 23.53
CA ILE A 365 -21.13 -24.35 22.94
C ILE A 365 -22.03 -23.34 22.23
N ASN A 366 -21.73 -22.05 22.29
CA ASN A 366 -22.54 -21.01 21.65
C ASN A 366 -22.67 -21.30 20.14
N THR A 367 -23.89 -21.29 19.63
CA THR A 367 -24.26 -21.74 18.28
C THR A 367 -23.67 -20.86 17.17
N ILE A 368 -23.15 -19.67 17.51
CA ILE A 368 -22.37 -18.82 16.59
C ILE A 368 -21.02 -19.46 16.20
N TYR A 369 -20.50 -20.38 17.03
CA TYR A 369 -19.25 -21.08 16.77
C TYR A 369 -19.52 -22.47 16.19
N PRO A 370 -18.85 -22.85 15.09
CA PRO A 370 -18.96 -24.19 14.54
C PRO A 370 -18.55 -25.24 15.58
N VAL A 371 -19.40 -26.25 15.80
CA VAL A 371 -19.12 -27.35 16.74
C VAL A 371 -17.98 -28.25 16.23
N SER A 372 -17.77 -28.31 14.92
CA SER A 372 -16.70 -29.07 14.27
C SER A 372 -15.36 -28.33 14.17
N ARG A 373 -15.23 -27.13 14.75
CA ARG A 373 -13.98 -26.36 14.70
C ARG A 373 -12.86 -27.13 15.40
N THR A 374 -11.67 -27.10 14.80
CA THR A 374 -10.43 -27.55 15.44
C THR A 374 -9.91 -26.45 16.37
N PRO A 375 -8.94 -26.71 17.26
CA PRO A 375 -8.17 -25.65 17.91
C PRO A 375 -7.72 -24.58 16.91
N PHE A 376 -7.83 -23.32 17.30
CA PHE A 376 -7.48 -22.18 16.46
C PHE A 376 -6.01 -22.25 16.01
N LEU A 377 -5.76 -22.13 14.70
CA LEU A 377 -4.46 -22.22 14.02
C LEU A 377 -3.83 -23.62 13.96
N GLU A 378 -4.56 -24.66 14.35
CA GLU A 378 -4.10 -26.02 14.21
C GLU A 378 -4.12 -26.46 12.73
N GLY A 379 -2.95 -26.78 12.19
CA GLY A 379 -2.78 -27.26 10.82
C GLY A 379 -2.95 -26.19 9.73
N THR A 380 -3.48 -25.00 10.04
CA THR A 380 -3.61 -23.89 9.08
C THR A 380 -3.56 -22.52 9.74
N GLN A 381 -2.84 -21.58 9.12
CA GLN A 381 -2.81 -20.18 9.56
C GLN A 381 -4.01 -19.37 9.06
N ASN A 382 -4.82 -19.95 8.17
CA ASN A 382 -5.97 -19.26 7.58
C ASN A 382 -7.08 -18.98 8.60
N ASP A 383 -7.12 -19.68 9.74
CA ASP A 383 -8.09 -19.39 10.80
C ASP A 383 -8.02 -17.92 11.24
N ALA A 384 -6.83 -17.29 11.20
CA ALA A 384 -6.66 -15.88 11.52
C ALA A 384 -7.39 -14.92 10.56
N SER A 385 -7.79 -15.36 9.36
CA SER A 385 -8.63 -14.58 8.45
C SER A 385 -10.13 -14.69 8.78
N ASN A 386 -10.52 -15.72 9.56
CA ASN A 386 -11.89 -15.96 10.01
C ASN A 386 -11.98 -16.17 11.54
N PRO A 387 -11.44 -15.25 12.37
CA PRO A 387 -11.35 -15.44 13.81
C PRO A 387 -12.72 -15.38 14.53
N GLN A 388 -13.81 -15.06 13.83
CA GLN A 388 -15.17 -15.04 14.37
C GLN A 388 -15.71 -16.44 14.71
N TYR A 389 -15.13 -17.51 14.16
CA TYR A 389 -15.58 -18.89 14.40
C TYR A 389 -15.08 -19.50 15.72
N TRP A 390 -14.23 -18.80 16.46
CA TRP A 390 -13.71 -19.23 17.76
C TRP A 390 -14.04 -18.23 18.86
N PRO A 391 -14.41 -18.70 20.07
CA PRO A 391 -14.50 -17.84 21.23
C PRO A 391 -13.13 -17.24 21.57
N TYR A 392 -13.13 -16.06 22.18
CA TYR A 392 -11.90 -15.32 22.46
C TYR A 392 -10.83 -16.15 23.21
N PRO A 393 -11.14 -16.90 24.28
CA PRO A 393 -10.15 -17.70 25.00
C PRO A 393 -9.47 -18.79 24.14
N GLU A 394 -10.21 -19.43 23.24
CA GLU A 394 -9.66 -20.45 22.33
C GLU A 394 -8.66 -19.83 21.36
N LYS A 395 -8.91 -18.60 20.90
CA LYS A 395 -7.96 -17.86 20.06
C LYS A 395 -6.66 -17.56 20.79
N ILE A 396 -6.73 -17.15 22.05
CA ILE A 396 -5.54 -16.88 22.86
C ILE A 396 -4.69 -18.14 23.04
N ILE A 397 -5.33 -19.29 23.32
CA ILE A 397 -4.64 -20.58 23.43
C ILE A 397 -4.06 -21.00 22.07
N GLY A 398 -4.78 -20.80 20.97
CA GLY A 398 -4.29 -21.07 19.62
C GLY A 398 -3.04 -20.24 19.26
N TRP A 399 -3.06 -18.94 19.53
CA TRP A 399 -1.87 -18.09 19.38
C TRP A 399 -0.71 -18.58 20.25
N ALA A 400 -0.98 -18.94 21.51
CA ALA A 400 0.03 -19.48 22.41
C ALA A 400 0.63 -20.80 21.89
N ALA A 401 -0.18 -21.66 21.27
CA ALA A 401 0.22 -23.00 20.84
C ALA A 401 0.92 -23.03 19.46
N TYR A 402 0.48 -22.21 18.51
CA TYR A 402 0.89 -22.31 17.11
C TYR A 402 1.57 -21.04 16.56
N GLY A 403 1.27 -19.86 17.12
CA GLY A 403 1.85 -18.58 16.67
C GLY A 403 1.63 -18.29 15.18
N THR A 404 2.37 -17.31 14.65
CA THR A 404 2.43 -16.99 13.21
C THR A 404 3.73 -16.26 12.84
N SER A 405 3.90 -15.87 11.57
CA SER A 405 4.99 -15.02 11.11
C SER A 405 4.56 -13.57 10.90
N LEU A 406 5.41 -12.62 11.32
CA LEU A 406 5.18 -11.18 11.19
C LEU A 406 6.36 -10.50 10.49
N VAL A 407 6.13 -9.31 9.95
CA VAL A 407 7.18 -8.46 9.40
C VAL A 407 8.07 -7.97 10.55
N GLU A 408 9.38 -7.95 10.31
CA GLU A 408 10.42 -7.51 11.25
C GLU A 408 11.16 -6.27 10.73
N THR A 409 11.36 -6.19 9.42
CA THR A 409 11.88 -5.01 8.73
C THR A 409 11.33 -4.95 7.31
N GLN A 410 11.17 -3.72 6.79
CA GLN A 410 10.72 -3.44 5.44
C GLN A 410 11.49 -2.25 4.85
N TYR A 411 11.81 -2.30 3.56
CA TYR A 411 12.49 -1.22 2.87
C TYR A 411 12.10 -1.17 1.39
N ALA A 412 12.23 0.01 0.78
CA ALA A 412 12.08 0.16 -0.66
C ALA A 412 13.36 -0.32 -1.37
N ASP A 413 13.19 -1.06 -2.46
CA ASP A 413 14.27 -1.43 -3.39
C ASP A 413 13.97 -0.88 -4.78
N PRO A 414 14.63 0.22 -5.20
CA PRO A 414 14.49 0.78 -6.54
C PRO A 414 14.84 -0.21 -7.65
N THR A 415 15.75 -1.16 -7.41
CA THR A 415 16.21 -2.09 -8.45
C THR A 415 15.11 -3.09 -8.80
N SER A 416 14.43 -3.64 -7.80
CA SER A 416 13.30 -4.54 -8.01
C SER A 416 11.95 -3.82 -8.12
N ARG A 417 11.90 -2.49 -7.93
CA ARG A 417 10.68 -1.68 -7.82
C ARG A 417 9.67 -2.29 -6.84
N SER A 418 10.16 -2.73 -5.69
CA SER A 418 9.36 -3.45 -4.70
C SER A 418 9.64 -2.99 -3.27
N TYR A 419 8.72 -3.34 -2.37
CA TYR A 419 8.87 -3.12 -0.93
C TYR A 419 9.24 -4.44 -0.25
N VAL A 420 10.54 -4.70 -0.14
CA VAL A 420 11.06 -5.96 0.39
C VAL A 420 10.80 -6.05 1.89
N SER A 421 10.19 -7.15 2.31
CA SER A 421 9.86 -7.42 3.72
C SER A 421 10.61 -8.64 4.24
N GLN A 422 11.30 -8.50 5.38
CA GLN A 422 11.81 -9.62 6.14
C GLN A 422 10.78 -10.03 7.19
N ARG A 423 10.38 -11.31 7.18
CA ARG A 423 9.50 -11.89 8.20
C ARG A 423 10.26 -12.76 9.20
N VAL A 424 9.69 -12.90 10.40
CA VAL A 424 10.17 -13.76 11.49
C VAL A 424 8.98 -14.36 12.24
N SER A 425 9.21 -15.36 13.10
CA SER A 425 8.17 -15.79 14.05
C SER A 425 7.74 -14.65 14.97
N SER A 426 6.43 -14.49 15.16
CA SER A 426 5.81 -13.53 16.09
C SER A 426 6.41 -13.59 17.50
N PHE A 427 6.52 -14.79 18.07
CA PHE A 427 7.21 -15.09 19.34
C PHE A 427 7.49 -16.60 19.45
N ARG A 428 8.09 -17.04 20.55
CA ARG A 428 8.19 -18.47 20.92
C ARG A 428 6.89 -18.96 21.55
N THR A 429 6.31 -19.98 20.94
CA THR A 429 5.07 -20.62 21.42
C THR A 429 5.29 -21.37 22.72
N ALA A 430 4.18 -21.68 23.39
CA ALA A 430 4.13 -22.53 24.56
C ALA A 430 4.43 -23.97 24.17
N TRP A 431 4.74 -24.80 25.17
CA TRP A 431 5.08 -26.20 24.94
C TRP A 431 4.21 -27.14 25.78
N TRP A 432 4.03 -28.34 25.25
CA TRP A 432 3.30 -29.46 25.86
C TRP A 432 4.20 -30.70 25.78
N ASN A 433 3.95 -31.71 26.61
CA ASN A 433 4.72 -32.97 26.57
C ASN A 433 4.44 -33.85 25.33
N GLY A 434 3.49 -33.46 24.48
CA GLY A 434 3.15 -34.11 23.22
C GLY A 434 2.30 -33.20 22.33
N ASN A 435 2.35 -33.43 21.01
CA ASN A 435 1.53 -32.68 20.04
C ASN A 435 0.04 -33.01 20.19
N ASP A 436 -0.28 -34.25 20.53
CA ASP A 436 -1.62 -34.69 20.90
C ASP A 436 -2.18 -33.89 22.10
N LEU A 437 -1.35 -33.60 23.10
CA LEU A 437 -1.74 -32.78 24.25
C LEU A 437 -1.94 -31.31 23.85
N ARG A 438 -1.15 -30.79 22.91
CA ARG A 438 -1.32 -29.44 22.36
C ARG A 438 -2.67 -29.29 21.64
N SER A 439 -3.04 -30.27 20.81
CA SER A 439 -4.36 -30.33 20.16
C SER A 439 -5.52 -30.40 21.16
N LEU A 440 -5.26 -30.89 22.36
CA LEU A 440 -6.23 -31.02 23.46
C LEU A 440 -6.18 -29.87 24.48
N ALA A 441 -5.56 -28.74 24.14
CA ALA A 441 -5.56 -27.52 24.97
C ALA A 441 -6.91 -26.79 24.94
N THR A 442 -7.70 -26.99 23.88
CA THR A 442 -9.07 -26.49 23.74
C THR A 442 -10.06 -27.34 24.56
N PRO A 443 -11.03 -26.73 25.26
CA PRO A 443 -12.03 -27.49 26.01
C PRO A 443 -12.98 -28.28 25.11
N PRO A 444 -13.57 -29.37 25.63
CA PRO A 444 -14.81 -29.91 25.09
C PRO A 444 -15.90 -28.82 25.06
N ALA A 445 -16.63 -28.67 23.95
CA ALA A 445 -17.56 -27.57 23.74
C ALA A 445 -18.63 -27.42 24.85
N HIS A 446 -19.12 -28.54 25.40
CA HIS A 446 -20.20 -28.57 26.38
C HIS A 446 -19.76 -28.34 27.83
N ILE A 447 -18.47 -28.17 28.09
CA ILE A 447 -17.95 -28.19 29.47
C ILE A 447 -18.40 -26.99 30.33
N PHE A 448 -18.84 -25.90 29.69
CA PHE A 448 -19.39 -24.70 30.33
C PHE A 448 -20.91 -24.59 30.16
N CYS A 449 -21.60 -25.73 30.08
CA CYS A 449 -23.05 -25.79 29.92
C CYS A 449 -23.64 -26.75 30.94
N ASP A 450 -24.25 -26.21 31.99
CA ASP A 450 -24.89 -26.98 33.06
C ASP A 450 -26.19 -26.27 33.49
N PRO A 451 -27.36 -26.94 33.39
CA PRO A 451 -28.64 -26.34 33.78
C PRO A 451 -28.67 -25.85 35.24
N ALA A 452 -27.85 -26.44 36.13
CA ALA A 452 -27.79 -26.05 37.53
C ALA A 452 -26.84 -24.87 37.81
N VAL A 453 -25.97 -24.50 36.86
CA VAL A 453 -24.98 -23.43 37.03
C VAL A 453 -25.39 -22.17 36.28
N ASN A 454 -25.78 -22.31 35.01
CA ASN A 454 -26.02 -21.19 34.11
C ASN A 454 -27.25 -21.38 33.21
N ASP A 455 -28.18 -22.26 33.59
CA ASP A 455 -29.42 -22.54 32.84
C ASP A 455 -29.18 -22.99 31.37
N CYS A 456 -28.00 -23.54 31.10
CA CYS A 456 -27.61 -24.03 29.78
C CYS A 456 -27.89 -25.54 29.65
N ASP A 457 -28.66 -25.95 28.65
CA ASP A 457 -28.93 -27.36 28.33
C ASP A 457 -28.20 -27.77 27.03
N PRO A 458 -27.17 -28.63 27.09
CA PRO A 458 -26.43 -29.04 25.89
C PRO A 458 -27.22 -29.99 24.98
N GLY A 459 -28.39 -30.49 25.42
CA GLY A 459 -29.23 -31.43 24.68
C GLY A 459 -30.22 -30.80 23.69
N VAL A 460 -30.27 -29.48 23.60
CA VAL A 460 -31.22 -28.73 22.77
C VAL A 460 -30.50 -27.89 21.70
N PRO A 461 -31.18 -27.53 20.58
CA PRO A 461 -30.56 -26.76 19.50
C PRO A 461 -30.06 -25.36 19.91
N GLU A 462 -30.74 -24.71 20.85
CA GLU A 462 -30.33 -23.44 21.46
C GLU A 462 -30.06 -23.69 22.95
N PRO A 463 -28.79 -23.92 23.33
CA PRO A 463 -28.46 -24.37 24.68
C PRO A 463 -28.76 -23.37 25.79
N CYS A 464 -28.72 -22.07 25.51
CA CYS A 464 -29.11 -21.04 26.47
C CYS A 464 -30.62 -20.77 26.41
N GLN A 465 -31.39 -21.27 27.38
CA GLN A 465 -32.87 -21.32 27.33
C GLN A 465 -33.62 -20.28 28.17
N LEU A 466 -32.98 -19.20 28.62
CA LEU A 466 -33.67 -18.15 29.40
C LEU A 466 -34.80 -17.51 28.57
N SER A 467 -36.07 -17.85 28.89
CA SER A 467 -37.25 -17.45 28.10
C SER A 467 -38.31 -16.75 28.95
N THR A 468 -38.56 -15.47 28.62
CA THR A 468 -39.91 -14.88 28.42
C THR A 468 -39.89 -13.45 27.84
N SER A 469 -38.73 -12.84 27.56
CA SER A 469 -38.64 -11.59 26.80
C SER A 469 -37.43 -11.58 25.86
N THR A 470 -37.44 -10.69 24.86
CA THR A 470 -36.48 -10.62 23.76
C THR A 470 -35.06 -10.22 24.18
N ASP A 471 -34.83 -9.76 25.42
CA ASP A 471 -33.55 -9.16 25.85
C ASP A 471 -32.67 -10.08 26.73
N HIS A 472 -33.20 -11.20 27.27
CA HIS A 472 -32.48 -12.05 28.24
C HIS A 472 -31.77 -13.27 27.64
N TYR A 473 -31.73 -13.41 26.31
CA TYR A 473 -31.09 -14.54 25.61
C TYR A 473 -29.56 -14.67 25.84
N TYR A 474 -28.93 -13.72 26.53
CA TYR A 474 -27.47 -13.64 26.69
C TYR A 474 -26.98 -13.79 28.15
N GLU A 475 -27.85 -14.16 29.08
CA GLU A 475 -27.56 -14.18 30.52
C GLU A 475 -27.20 -15.58 31.10
N CYS A 476 -26.93 -16.58 30.26
CA CYS A 476 -26.43 -17.91 30.70
C CYS A 476 -24.96 -17.85 31.18
N TRP A 477 -24.71 -17.06 32.22
CA TRP A 477 -23.38 -16.72 32.70
C TRP A 477 -22.80 -17.84 33.55
N TRP A 478 -21.59 -18.27 33.19
CA TRP A 478 -20.93 -19.37 33.87
C TRP A 478 -20.20 -18.86 35.13
N ASN A 479 -20.35 -19.56 36.25
CA ASN A 479 -19.81 -19.14 37.54
C ASN A 479 -19.24 -20.28 38.43
N ALA A 480 -19.03 -21.48 37.87
CA ALA A 480 -18.50 -22.64 38.60
C ALA A 480 -17.03 -22.97 38.22
N PRO A 481 -16.28 -23.70 39.07
CA PRO A 481 -14.99 -24.27 38.67
C PRO A 481 -15.15 -25.38 37.63
N VAL A 482 -14.14 -25.58 36.77
CA VAL A 482 -14.17 -26.58 35.69
C VAL A 482 -12.87 -27.38 35.63
N VAL A 483 -12.96 -28.67 35.31
CA VAL A 483 -11.81 -29.56 35.08
C VAL A 483 -11.90 -30.08 33.66
N TRP A 484 -10.92 -29.79 32.79
CA TRP A 484 -10.96 -30.11 31.33
C TRP A 484 -11.27 -31.57 31.02
N ARG A 485 -10.79 -32.47 31.87
CA ARG A 485 -10.92 -33.91 31.71
C ARG A 485 -10.72 -34.60 33.04
N ASP A 486 -11.43 -35.70 33.23
CA ASP A 486 -11.29 -36.52 34.43
C ASP A 486 -9.84 -36.96 34.63
N GLY A 487 -9.32 -36.75 35.84
CA GLY A 487 -7.95 -37.10 36.20
C GLY A 487 -6.86 -36.24 35.56
N VAL A 488 -7.18 -35.02 35.09
CA VAL A 488 -6.17 -34.09 34.57
C VAL A 488 -5.02 -33.89 35.56
N ASP A 489 -3.80 -34.14 35.11
CA ASP A 489 -2.56 -33.81 35.81
C ASP A 489 -1.85 -32.72 35.01
N CYS A 490 -1.96 -31.48 35.45
CA CYS A 490 -1.38 -30.37 34.69
C CYS A 490 0.15 -30.40 34.63
N ASP A 491 0.85 -31.09 35.53
CA ASP A 491 2.32 -31.24 35.42
C ASP A 491 2.72 -32.00 34.13
N TYR A 492 1.83 -32.82 33.59
CA TYR A 492 2.06 -33.58 32.37
C TYR A 492 1.19 -33.13 31.19
N MET A 493 -0.08 -32.82 31.44
CA MET A 493 -1.11 -32.70 30.40
C MET A 493 -1.40 -31.28 29.94
N CYS A 494 -0.98 -30.27 30.70
CA CYS A 494 -1.30 -28.87 30.43
C CYS A 494 -0.10 -28.16 29.79
N GLY A 495 -0.36 -27.07 29.09
CA GLY A 495 0.64 -26.26 28.39
C GLY A 495 1.46 -25.43 29.35
N HIS A 496 2.74 -25.29 29.05
CA HIS A 496 3.67 -24.47 29.78
C HIS A 496 4.11 -23.26 28.96
N GLY A 497 4.25 -22.11 29.64
CA GLY A 497 4.89 -20.96 29.03
C GLY A 497 6.36 -21.24 28.67
N PHE A 498 6.87 -20.45 27.74
CA PHE A 498 8.26 -20.43 27.34
C PHE A 498 8.84 -19.03 27.57
N GLU A 499 10.00 -18.95 28.21
CA GLU A 499 10.71 -17.67 28.41
C GLU A 499 11.95 -17.64 27.51
N ARG A 500 11.99 -16.68 26.59
CA ARG A 500 13.13 -16.48 25.71
C ARG A 500 14.15 -15.51 26.31
N PHE A 501 13.67 -14.52 27.05
CA PHE A 501 14.45 -13.40 27.55
C PHE A 501 14.54 -13.39 29.08
N PRO A 502 15.51 -14.14 29.65
CA PRO A 502 15.71 -14.17 31.09
C PRO A 502 16.16 -12.83 31.66
N SER A 503 16.14 -12.76 32.99
CA SER A 503 17.00 -11.93 33.88
C SER A 503 17.89 -10.86 33.24
N SER A 504 18.87 -11.41 32.51
CA SER A 504 20.04 -10.74 31.93
C SER A 504 19.74 -9.85 30.73
N TYR A 505 18.54 -9.94 30.14
CA TYR A 505 18.09 -9.07 29.05
C TYR A 505 17.33 -7.88 29.66
N ASP A 506 18.05 -6.97 30.30
CA ASP A 506 17.49 -5.91 31.15
C ASP A 506 17.11 -4.62 30.40
N THR A 507 17.42 -4.50 29.11
CA THR A 507 17.16 -3.31 28.27
C THR A 507 16.50 -3.68 26.94
N GLU A 508 15.75 -2.74 26.33
CA GLU A 508 15.14 -2.94 25.00
C GLU A 508 16.20 -3.36 23.96
N ALA A 509 17.38 -2.71 24.00
CA ALA A 509 18.49 -2.99 23.09
C ALA A 509 19.08 -4.40 23.27
N SER A 510 19.07 -4.96 24.48
CA SER A 510 19.57 -6.31 24.73
C SER A 510 18.77 -7.38 23.96
N SER A 511 17.47 -7.14 23.72
CA SER A 511 16.65 -8.06 22.94
C SER A 511 17.10 -8.15 21.48
N MET A 512 17.75 -7.10 20.96
CA MET A 512 18.28 -7.01 19.60
C MET A 512 19.81 -7.17 19.51
N ALA A 513 20.46 -7.75 20.54
CA ALA A 513 21.92 -7.88 20.60
C ALA A 513 22.52 -8.86 19.55
N TYR A 514 23.85 -8.79 19.38
CA TYR A 514 24.64 -9.51 18.38
C TYR A 514 24.35 -11.02 18.37
N SER A 515 23.72 -11.49 17.28
CA SER A 515 23.44 -12.90 16.92
C SER A 515 22.43 -12.97 15.77
N LEU A 516 21.71 -11.87 15.51
CA LEU A 516 20.72 -11.74 14.45
C LEU A 516 21.34 -11.33 13.09
N PRO A 517 20.72 -11.69 11.96
CA PRO A 517 21.10 -11.19 10.65
C PRO A 517 21.11 -9.65 10.57
N ALA A 518 22.00 -9.09 9.75
CA ALA A 518 22.15 -7.64 9.63
C ALA A 518 20.84 -6.91 9.24
N LEU A 519 20.01 -7.52 8.38
CA LEU A 519 18.73 -6.94 7.98
C LEU A 519 17.72 -6.89 9.14
N THR A 520 17.68 -7.91 10.00
CA THR A 520 16.83 -7.93 11.21
C THR A 520 17.10 -6.75 12.13
N LEU A 521 18.36 -6.31 12.19
CA LEU A 521 18.79 -5.18 13.02
C LEU A 521 18.44 -3.81 12.43
N ARG A 522 18.03 -3.72 11.16
CA ARG A 522 17.67 -2.45 10.51
C ARG A 522 16.24 -2.05 10.83
N SER A 523 16.03 -0.78 11.14
CA SER A 523 14.70 -0.18 11.18
C SER A 523 14.10 -0.15 9.77
N SER A 524 12.78 -0.27 9.67
CA SER A 524 12.09 -0.07 8.40
C SER A 524 12.14 1.41 8.01
N PHE A 525 12.18 1.69 6.70
CA PHE A 525 12.12 3.02 6.08
C PHE A 525 12.84 4.12 6.87
N LEU A 526 14.13 4.31 6.59
CA LEU A 526 14.97 5.23 7.36
C LEU A 526 14.62 6.69 7.10
N ALA A 527 14.79 7.54 8.12
CA ALA A 527 14.71 8.98 7.94
C ALA A 527 15.79 9.47 6.95
N ASN A 528 15.42 10.32 6.01
CA ASN A 528 16.33 11.03 5.13
C ASN A 528 16.73 12.36 5.77
N CYS A 529 17.95 12.43 6.32
CA CYS A 529 18.57 13.71 6.65
C CYS A 529 19.75 14.03 5.73
N SER A 530 19.74 13.53 4.49
CA SER A 530 20.72 13.94 3.48
C SER A 530 20.62 15.45 3.25
N PRO A 531 21.72 16.13 2.93
CA PRO A 531 21.65 17.55 2.62
C PRO A 531 20.74 17.76 1.39
N PRO A 532 19.86 18.79 1.40
CA PRO A 532 19.14 19.17 0.20
C PRO A 532 20.13 19.69 -0.87
N PRO A 533 19.67 19.90 -2.12
CA PRO A 533 20.49 20.54 -3.14
C PRO A 533 21.12 21.87 -2.65
N THR A 534 22.29 22.20 -3.19
CA THR A 534 23.07 23.34 -2.68
C THR A 534 22.32 24.66 -2.86
N GLY A 535 22.25 25.46 -1.79
CA GLY A 535 21.58 26.78 -1.80
C GLY A 535 20.06 26.73 -1.64
N VAL A 536 19.49 25.55 -1.36
CA VAL A 536 18.06 25.39 -1.08
C VAL A 536 17.72 25.85 0.34
N VAL A 537 16.68 26.68 0.46
CA VAL A 537 15.97 26.92 1.71
C VAL A 537 14.79 25.95 1.78
N VAL A 538 14.80 25.05 2.76
CA VAL A 538 13.75 24.03 2.92
C VAL A 538 12.64 24.55 3.84
N VAL A 539 11.40 24.32 3.42
CA VAL A 539 10.19 24.33 4.24
C VAL A 539 9.77 22.87 4.42
N ASP A 540 9.69 22.44 5.65
CA ASP A 540 9.41 21.05 6.06
C ASP A 540 7.94 20.94 6.44
N ASP A 541 7.33 19.76 6.36
CA ASP A 541 5.94 19.54 6.77
C ASP A 541 5.73 19.68 8.29
N THR A 542 6.81 19.56 9.08
CA THR A 542 6.76 19.78 10.52
C THR A 542 8.04 20.38 11.07
N THR A 543 7.91 21.15 12.15
CA THR A 543 9.06 21.58 12.96
C THR A 543 9.35 20.63 14.12
N GLN A 544 8.45 19.67 14.35
CA GLN A 544 8.55 18.71 15.44
C GLN A 544 9.52 17.59 15.07
N ARG A 545 10.27 17.11 16.07
CA ARG A 545 11.12 15.94 15.89
C ARG A 545 10.31 14.70 16.21
N ASN A 546 10.36 13.71 15.33
CA ASN A 546 9.64 12.44 15.51
C ASN A 546 10.20 11.62 16.70
N ALA A 547 9.49 10.55 17.03
CA ALA A 547 9.78 9.68 18.17
C ALA A 547 10.94 8.68 17.96
N ARG A 548 11.79 8.91 16.97
CA ARG A 548 12.83 7.95 16.59
C ARG A 548 14.06 8.05 17.49
N THR A 549 14.84 6.97 17.58
CA THR A 549 16.02 6.93 18.45
C THR A 549 16.95 8.11 18.12
N SER A 550 17.46 8.79 19.15
CA SER A 550 18.13 10.10 19.05
C SER A 550 19.51 10.08 18.37
N GLY A 551 19.72 9.19 17.39
CA GLY A 551 20.99 9.01 16.68
C GLY A 551 20.87 8.55 15.23
N GLU A 552 19.67 8.43 14.66
CA GLU A 552 19.52 7.91 13.29
C GLU A 552 19.97 8.91 12.22
N CYS A 553 19.65 10.20 12.36
CA CYS A 553 20.28 11.25 11.59
C CYS A 553 20.09 12.65 12.21
N ALA A 554 20.90 13.62 11.79
CA ALA A 554 20.84 15.00 12.28
C ALA A 554 19.86 15.82 11.43
N HIS A 555 18.75 16.25 12.04
CA HIS A 555 17.75 17.12 11.39
C HIS A 555 18.37 18.32 10.68
N ARG A 556 17.82 18.62 9.51
CA ARG A 556 18.11 19.82 8.73
C ARG A 556 17.24 20.97 9.20
N THR A 557 17.78 22.17 9.05
CA THR A 557 17.06 23.40 9.36
C THR A 557 15.93 23.62 8.37
N THR A 558 14.76 23.98 8.89
CA THR A 558 13.59 24.38 8.11
C THR A 558 13.30 25.87 8.34
N ALA A 559 12.70 26.52 7.35
CA ALA A 559 12.24 27.90 7.39
C ALA A 559 10.82 27.96 6.81
N GLY A 560 10.10 29.06 7.04
CA GLY A 560 8.71 29.19 6.58
C GLY A 560 7.72 28.41 7.43
N SER A 561 6.60 27.99 6.82
CA SER A 561 5.52 27.26 7.48
C SER A 561 4.87 26.24 6.57
N PHE A 562 4.35 25.18 7.16
CA PHE A 562 3.46 24.22 6.52
C PHE A 562 2.11 24.22 7.24
N GLU A 563 1.02 24.17 6.48
CA GLU A 563 -0.35 24.19 6.99
C GLU A 563 -1.27 23.34 6.11
N PHE A 564 -2.25 22.67 6.72
CA PHE A 564 -3.30 21.97 5.99
C PHE A 564 -4.51 22.86 5.73
N SER A 565 -5.34 22.46 4.77
CA SER A 565 -6.70 22.94 4.57
C SER A 565 -7.59 21.72 4.31
N PHE A 566 -8.55 21.49 5.20
CA PHE A 566 -9.59 20.46 5.08
C PHE A 566 -10.83 21.09 4.42
N ALA A 567 -11.16 20.67 3.21
CA ALA A 567 -11.98 21.47 2.29
C ALA A 567 -13.43 21.72 2.75
N GLN A 568 -14.12 20.71 3.28
CA GLN A 568 -15.51 20.85 3.70
C GLN A 568 -15.78 20.20 5.06
N ALA A 569 -16.48 20.94 5.93
CA ALA A 569 -17.00 20.43 7.19
C ALA A 569 -18.38 19.76 7.02
N ASP A 570 -18.69 18.81 7.89
CA ASP A 570 -20.01 18.20 8.02
C ASP A 570 -21.03 19.17 8.70
N ALA A 571 -22.28 18.72 8.83
CA ALA A 571 -23.35 19.50 9.47
C ALA A 571 -23.08 19.86 10.94
N ASN A 572 -22.15 19.18 11.60
CA ASN A 572 -21.74 19.41 12.99
C ASN A 572 -20.45 20.22 13.10
N GLY A 573 -19.86 20.66 11.98
CA GLY A 573 -18.61 21.41 11.96
C GLY A 573 -17.36 20.54 12.14
N ARG A 574 -17.43 19.24 11.85
CA ARG A 574 -16.29 18.30 11.86
C ARG A 574 -15.75 18.15 10.44
N TYR A 575 -14.51 17.71 10.27
CA TYR A 575 -13.87 17.61 8.94
C TYR A 575 -13.62 16.15 8.57
N PRO A 576 -14.49 15.51 7.76
CA PRO A 576 -14.37 14.09 7.42
C PRO A 576 -13.03 13.71 6.76
N ALA A 577 -12.44 14.61 5.98
CA ALA A 577 -11.14 14.40 5.34
C ALA A 577 -10.01 14.01 6.32
N LYS A 578 -10.09 14.40 7.60
CA LYS A 578 -9.11 14.01 8.64
C LYS A 578 -9.11 12.50 8.93
N VAL A 579 -10.21 11.80 8.63
CA VAL A 579 -10.33 10.34 8.82
C VAL A 579 -9.24 9.58 8.05
N ASP A 580 -8.91 10.09 6.87
CA ASP A 580 -8.00 9.51 5.90
C ASP A 580 -6.64 10.22 5.85
N LEU A 581 -6.35 11.12 6.80
CA LEU A 581 -5.03 11.71 6.97
C LEU A 581 -4.18 10.82 7.90
N HIS A 582 -2.94 10.56 7.48
CA HIS A 582 -1.99 9.72 8.18
C HIS A 582 -0.62 10.38 8.30
N GLN A 583 0.06 10.12 9.41
CA GLN A 583 1.44 10.56 9.63
C GLN A 583 2.37 9.35 9.76
N GLN A 584 3.60 9.50 9.28
CA GLN A 584 4.62 8.44 9.28
C GLN A 584 6.00 8.98 9.64
N GLY A 585 6.80 8.13 10.27
CA GLY A 585 8.23 8.34 10.43
C GLY A 585 8.98 7.93 9.16
N GLY A 586 9.91 8.71 8.65
CA GLY A 586 10.55 8.46 7.33
C GLY A 586 10.59 9.74 6.52
N GLY A 587 10.88 9.71 5.23
CA GLY A 587 10.92 10.96 4.45
C GLY A 587 12.01 11.93 4.92
N PHE A 588 11.95 13.18 4.47
CA PHE A 588 12.88 14.21 4.89
C PHE A 588 12.72 14.48 6.38
N ASN A 589 13.85 14.64 7.08
CA ASN A 589 13.86 14.88 8.52
C ASN A 589 13.11 13.83 9.37
N GLY A 590 12.70 12.70 8.80
CA GLY A 590 12.04 11.63 9.52
C GLY A 590 10.54 11.84 9.73
N HIS A 591 9.88 12.79 9.07
CA HIS A 591 8.42 12.86 9.12
C HIS A 591 7.82 13.18 7.75
N PHE A 592 6.66 12.61 7.46
CA PHE A 592 5.83 13.01 6.33
C PHE A 592 4.37 12.58 6.56
N TRP A 593 3.46 13.18 5.80
CA TRP A 593 2.04 12.84 5.79
C TRP A 593 1.66 12.07 4.53
N PHE A 594 0.59 11.29 4.60
CA PHE A 594 -0.07 10.77 3.40
C PHE A 594 -1.59 10.64 3.59
N ALA A 595 -2.31 10.59 2.47
CA ALA A 595 -3.74 10.30 2.36
C ALA A 595 -4.01 9.58 1.04
N HIS A 596 -5.20 9.01 0.85
CA HIS A 596 -5.56 8.44 -0.45
C HIS A 596 -6.03 9.53 -1.41
N MET A 597 -5.80 9.32 -2.70
CA MET A 597 -6.40 10.10 -3.78
C MET A 597 -7.92 9.97 -3.73
N ARG A 598 -8.64 11.06 -4.03
CA ARG A 598 -10.10 11.15 -3.93
C ARG A 598 -10.72 11.79 -5.15
N ASP A 599 -11.90 11.29 -5.54
CA ASP A 599 -12.77 11.90 -6.55
C ASP A 599 -12.99 13.38 -6.23
N LYS A 600 -12.70 14.26 -7.20
CA LYS A 600 -12.80 15.71 -7.04
C LYS A 600 -14.23 16.22 -6.81
N THR A 601 -15.24 15.37 -7.05
CA THR A 601 -16.65 15.63 -6.78
C THR A 601 -17.06 15.36 -5.31
N GLU A 602 -16.16 14.81 -4.48
CA GLU A 602 -16.38 14.54 -3.05
C GLU A 602 -15.60 15.51 -2.11
N PRO A 603 -15.99 16.79 -2.04
CA PRO A 603 -15.22 17.84 -1.35
C PRO A 603 -14.98 17.63 0.15
N ASN A 604 -15.78 16.82 0.84
CA ASN A 604 -15.57 16.51 2.26
C ASN A 604 -14.44 15.52 2.53
N THR A 605 -13.82 14.95 1.50
CA THR A 605 -12.69 14.00 1.60
C THR A 605 -11.34 14.64 1.26
N HIS A 606 -11.32 15.92 0.86
CA HIS A 606 -10.10 16.57 0.39
C HIS A 606 -9.26 17.23 1.48
N VAL A 607 -7.95 16.99 1.38
CA VAL A 607 -6.89 17.58 2.19
C VAL A 607 -5.90 18.27 1.25
N THR A 608 -5.59 19.53 1.54
CA THR A 608 -4.53 20.28 0.84
C THR A 608 -3.45 20.70 1.84
N GLY A 609 -2.20 20.30 1.61
CA GLY A 609 -1.04 20.79 2.36
C GLY A 609 -0.37 21.93 1.61
N THR A 610 0.04 23.00 2.32
CA THR A 610 0.68 24.19 1.73
C THR A 610 1.97 24.55 2.45
N TRP A 611 3.09 24.56 1.73
CA TRP A 611 4.38 25.08 2.19
C TRP A 611 4.54 26.54 1.78
N THR A 612 4.69 27.43 2.75
CA THR A 612 4.95 28.87 2.54
C THR A 612 6.38 29.18 2.93
N ARG A 613 7.12 29.86 2.04
CA ARG A 613 8.56 30.08 2.24
C ARG A 613 8.91 30.98 3.43
N GLY A 614 8.06 31.94 3.79
CA GLY A 614 8.32 32.87 4.91
C GLY A 614 9.13 34.12 4.52
N ALA A 615 9.37 34.39 3.23
CA ALA A 615 10.04 35.61 2.80
C ALA A 615 9.79 35.97 1.33
N ASP A 616 9.70 37.28 1.08
CA ASP A 616 9.55 37.89 -0.24
C ASP A 616 10.75 37.60 -1.16
N MET A 617 10.44 37.21 -2.39
CA MET A 617 11.39 36.88 -3.45
C MET A 617 11.12 37.65 -4.75
N THR A 618 10.32 38.73 -4.75
CA THR A 618 9.97 39.48 -5.98
C THR A 618 11.18 39.70 -6.90
N GLY A 619 11.04 39.28 -8.16
CA GLY A 619 12.03 39.41 -9.22
C GLY A 619 13.13 38.33 -9.22
N THR A 620 13.18 37.46 -8.20
CA THR A 620 14.20 36.41 -8.08
C THR A 620 13.78 35.16 -8.85
N TRP A 621 14.66 34.72 -9.76
CA TRP A 621 14.53 33.40 -10.39
C TRP A 621 14.85 32.31 -9.39
N THR A 622 13.94 31.36 -9.25
CA THR A 622 13.99 30.37 -8.17
C THR A 622 13.61 29.01 -8.71
N ARG A 623 14.49 28.02 -8.50
CA ARG A 623 14.13 26.61 -8.71
C ARG A 623 13.38 26.10 -7.50
N VAL A 624 12.21 25.52 -7.72
CA VAL A 624 11.40 24.91 -6.68
C VAL A 624 11.65 23.40 -6.69
N TRP A 625 11.93 22.86 -5.51
CA TRP A 625 12.21 21.44 -5.28
C TRP A 625 11.14 20.84 -4.38
N VAL A 626 10.84 19.56 -4.57
CA VAL A 626 10.03 18.75 -3.65
C VAL A 626 10.83 17.54 -3.21
N HIS A 627 10.74 17.19 -1.93
CA HIS A 627 11.24 15.92 -1.44
C HIS A 627 10.13 14.87 -1.53
N LEU A 628 10.45 13.71 -2.08
CA LEU A 628 9.53 12.59 -2.21
C LEU A 628 9.99 11.46 -1.28
N PRO A 629 9.13 10.93 -0.39
CA PRO A 629 9.49 9.80 0.47
C PRO A 629 9.60 8.51 -0.34
N ASP A 630 10.38 7.55 0.17
CA ASP A 630 10.61 6.25 -0.49
C ASP A 630 9.41 5.30 -0.44
N TYR A 631 8.36 5.63 0.31
CA TYR A 631 7.13 4.84 0.44
C TYR A 631 5.92 5.73 0.72
N ALA A 632 4.71 5.15 0.59
CA ALA A 632 3.41 5.78 0.82
C ALA A 632 3.06 7.00 -0.05
N GLY A 633 3.92 7.44 -0.97
CA GLY A 633 3.55 8.28 -2.12
C GLY A 633 3.46 7.41 -3.38
N TRP A 634 2.26 7.16 -3.89
CA TRP A 634 2.02 6.17 -4.95
C TRP A 634 1.37 6.72 -6.21
N THR A 635 0.70 7.87 -6.09
CA THR A 635 0.02 8.52 -7.23
C THR A 635 1.00 8.91 -8.33
N GLN A 636 0.52 8.79 -9.57
CA GLN A 636 1.24 9.18 -10.77
C GLN A 636 0.91 10.61 -11.24
N GLN A 637 -0.06 11.24 -10.60
CA GLN A 637 -0.63 12.53 -10.99
C GLN A 637 -0.64 13.53 -9.82
N ALA A 638 0.42 13.57 -9.02
CA ALA A 638 0.53 14.56 -7.94
C ALA A 638 0.70 15.96 -8.53
N GLY A 639 -0.33 16.79 -8.43
CA GLY A 639 -0.36 18.17 -8.91
C GLY A 639 0.12 19.16 -7.86
N TYR A 640 1.35 19.65 -8.01
CA TYR A 640 1.92 20.68 -7.16
C TYR A 640 1.63 22.06 -7.74
N THR A 641 0.86 22.88 -7.02
CA THR A 641 0.57 24.26 -7.43
C THR A 641 1.54 25.23 -6.78
N VAL A 642 2.39 25.86 -7.59
CA VAL A 642 3.32 26.92 -7.18
C VAL A 642 2.63 28.27 -7.29
N ASN A 643 2.44 28.95 -6.15
CA ASN A 643 2.03 30.36 -6.11
C ASN A 643 3.28 31.25 -6.12
N LEU A 644 3.35 32.18 -7.07
CA LEU A 644 4.50 33.07 -7.25
C LEU A 644 4.56 34.19 -6.21
N GLY A 645 3.52 34.34 -5.38
CA GLY A 645 3.43 35.30 -4.27
C GLY A 645 2.58 36.54 -4.55
N ASP A 646 1.99 36.66 -5.74
CA ASP A 646 1.02 37.72 -6.11
C ASP A 646 -0.38 37.16 -6.43
N GLY A 647 -0.61 35.87 -6.18
CA GLY A 647 -1.81 35.14 -6.57
C GLY A 647 -1.73 34.48 -7.95
N THR A 648 -0.68 34.75 -8.74
CA THR A 648 -0.40 33.95 -9.95
C THR A 648 0.02 32.54 -9.52
N THR A 649 -0.63 31.52 -10.05
CA THR A 649 -0.32 30.12 -9.76
C THR A 649 0.05 29.35 -11.03
N GLN A 650 0.92 28.36 -10.88
CA GLN A 650 1.21 27.39 -11.94
C GLN A 650 1.27 25.99 -11.34
N THR A 651 0.59 25.01 -11.95
CA THR A 651 0.59 23.62 -11.47
C THR A 651 1.58 22.78 -12.27
N ARG A 652 2.24 21.83 -11.58
CA ARG A 652 3.18 20.87 -12.14
C ARG A 652 2.81 19.47 -11.67
N TYR A 653 2.62 18.54 -12.59
CA TYR A 653 2.27 17.16 -12.26
C TYR A 653 3.48 16.24 -12.38
N LEU A 654 3.72 15.44 -11.35
CA LEU A 654 4.75 14.40 -11.37
C LEU A 654 4.36 13.17 -10.54
N PRO A 655 4.96 12.00 -10.78
CA PRO A 655 4.68 10.79 -10.04
C PRO A 655 5.50 10.71 -8.75
N GLN A 656 4.85 10.25 -7.67
CA GLN A 656 5.48 10.11 -6.34
C GLN A 656 6.07 8.72 -6.05
N ARG A 657 5.71 7.69 -6.83
CA ARG A 657 6.15 6.30 -6.61
C ARG A 657 7.61 6.07 -7.05
N ARG A 658 8.57 6.65 -6.31
CA ARG A 658 10.00 6.69 -6.66
C ARG A 658 10.84 5.54 -6.10
N TYR A 659 10.34 4.81 -5.11
CA TYR A 659 11.06 3.76 -4.35
C TYR A 659 12.35 4.24 -3.66
N SER A 660 12.56 5.56 -3.59
CA SER A 660 13.73 6.17 -2.97
C SER A 660 13.36 7.55 -2.42
N ASN A 661 14.13 8.01 -1.42
CA ASN A 661 13.98 9.37 -0.90
C ASN A 661 14.76 10.31 -1.82
N GLU A 662 14.06 11.20 -2.53
CA GLU A 662 14.63 11.98 -3.63
C GLU A 662 14.17 13.44 -3.61
N TRP A 663 15.05 14.37 -4.00
CA TRP A 663 14.69 15.76 -4.30
C TRP A 663 14.47 15.93 -5.80
N VAL A 664 13.25 16.31 -6.20
CA VAL A 664 12.85 16.49 -7.60
C VAL A 664 12.51 17.95 -7.86
N SER A 665 12.92 18.49 -9.02
CA SER A 665 12.60 19.87 -9.42
C SER A 665 11.16 19.96 -9.96
N LEU A 666 10.38 20.93 -9.48
CA LEU A 666 9.13 21.35 -10.13
C LEU A 666 9.38 22.32 -11.30
N GLY A 667 10.60 22.83 -11.43
CA GLY A 667 10.99 23.80 -12.44
C GLY A 667 11.45 25.12 -11.85
N VAL A 668 11.73 26.07 -12.75
CA VAL A 668 12.27 27.39 -12.42
C VAL A 668 11.24 28.48 -12.68
N PHE A 669 11.00 29.33 -11.68
CA PHE A 669 9.99 30.37 -11.72
C PHE A 669 10.57 31.74 -11.36
N GLN A 670 10.05 32.80 -11.98
CA GLN A 670 10.31 34.15 -11.50
C GLN A 670 9.30 34.50 -10.40
N MET A 671 9.79 34.59 -9.17
CA MET A 671 8.92 34.89 -8.02
C MET A 671 8.44 36.33 -8.07
N LYS A 672 7.19 36.56 -7.65
CA LYS A 672 6.51 37.86 -7.68
C LYS A 672 6.20 38.42 -6.28
N GLY A 673 6.34 37.60 -5.25
CA GLY A 673 6.22 37.99 -3.85
C GLY A 673 6.77 36.90 -2.93
N GLU A 674 6.05 36.60 -1.86
CA GLU A 674 6.33 35.44 -1.01
C GLU A 674 5.74 34.16 -1.63
N PRO A 675 6.58 33.21 -2.08
CA PRO A 675 6.07 32.04 -2.78
C PRO A 675 5.57 30.95 -1.81
N SER A 676 4.64 30.15 -2.32
CA SER A 676 4.15 28.94 -1.66
C SER A 676 3.95 27.82 -2.67
N VAL A 677 3.92 26.57 -2.18
CA VAL A 677 3.58 25.38 -2.97
C VAL A 677 2.45 24.66 -2.24
N SER A 678 1.41 24.25 -2.95
CA SER A 678 0.32 23.44 -2.39
C SER A 678 0.15 22.13 -3.14
N LEU A 679 -0.27 21.08 -2.43
CA LEU A 679 -0.56 19.76 -2.97
C LEU A 679 -1.88 19.25 -2.38
N SER A 680 -2.78 18.74 -3.22
CA SER A 680 -4.09 18.20 -2.80
C SER A 680 -4.23 16.73 -3.17
N ASN A 681 -4.97 15.95 -2.38
CA ASN A 681 -5.32 14.56 -2.70
C ASN A 681 -6.50 14.42 -3.68
N SER A 682 -6.80 15.47 -4.46
CA SER A 682 -7.86 15.45 -5.46
C SER A 682 -7.35 14.83 -6.75
N LEU A 683 -8.12 13.92 -7.33
CA LEU A 683 -7.87 13.41 -8.68
C LEU A 683 -7.95 14.54 -9.71
N VAL A 684 -7.18 14.41 -10.80
CA VAL A 684 -7.22 15.38 -11.90
C VAL A 684 -8.54 15.26 -12.65
N ASP A 685 -9.00 14.02 -12.86
CA ASP A 685 -10.28 13.70 -13.50
C ASP A 685 -11.40 13.51 -12.46
N ASP A 686 -12.64 13.76 -12.87
CA ASP A 686 -13.87 13.47 -12.10
C ASP A 686 -14.15 11.97 -12.03
N ASP A 687 -13.62 11.19 -12.96
CA ASP A 687 -13.93 9.76 -13.07
C ASP A 687 -12.83 8.99 -13.81
N THR A 688 -11.83 8.49 -13.08
CA THR A 688 -10.79 7.61 -13.66
C THR A 688 -11.26 6.16 -13.85
N THR A 689 -12.51 5.82 -13.48
CA THR A 689 -13.05 4.45 -13.63
C THR A 689 -13.09 3.99 -15.09
N LYS A 690 -13.40 4.92 -16.01
CA LYS A 690 -13.42 4.72 -17.46
C LYS A 690 -12.10 4.28 -18.06
N ARG A 691 -10.98 4.59 -17.39
CA ARG A 691 -9.66 4.16 -17.84
C ARG A 691 -9.52 2.64 -17.87
N TYR A 692 -10.29 1.93 -17.04
CA TYR A 692 -10.15 0.48 -16.83
C TYR A 692 -11.48 -0.27 -16.84
N GLU A 693 -12.56 0.35 -17.33
CA GLU A 693 -13.94 -0.19 -17.34
C GLU A 693 -14.05 -1.61 -17.92
N GLU A 694 -13.21 -1.97 -18.91
CA GLU A 694 -13.21 -3.32 -19.51
C GLU A 694 -12.72 -4.42 -18.55
N SER A 695 -12.03 -4.07 -17.46
CA SER A 695 -11.38 -5.03 -16.55
C SER A 695 -12.16 -5.31 -15.26
N GLY A 696 -13.22 -4.53 -14.96
CA GLY A 696 -13.99 -4.67 -13.71
C GLY A 696 -13.19 -4.39 -12.43
N VAL A 697 -12.05 -3.70 -12.52
CA VAL A 697 -11.14 -3.39 -11.40
C VAL A 697 -11.48 -2.02 -10.78
N PHE A 698 -11.33 -1.90 -9.47
CA PHE A 698 -11.55 -0.67 -8.68
C PHE A 698 -10.68 0.50 -9.13
N ASP A 699 -11.23 1.71 -9.03
CA ASP A 699 -10.60 2.99 -9.32
C ASP A 699 -9.33 3.25 -8.47
N ILE A 700 -8.50 4.21 -8.88
CA ILE A 700 -7.42 4.74 -8.03
C ILE A 700 -7.95 5.57 -6.85
N ASP A 701 -9.20 6.02 -6.89
CA ASP A 701 -9.91 6.62 -5.75
C ASP A 701 -9.89 5.68 -4.54
N GLY A 702 -9.36 6.18 -3.42
CA GLY A 702 -9.21 5.40 -2.20
C GLY A 702 -8.14 4.31 -2.24
N VAL A 703 -7.36 4.20 -3.33
CA VAL A 703 -6.32 3.17 -3.51
C VAL A 703 -4.92 3.77 -3.57
N ASP A 704 -4.68 4.71 -4.49
CA ASP A 704 -3.37 5.35 -4.60
C ASP A 704 -3.21 6.40 -3.51
N ASN A 705 -2.00 6.48 -2.96
CA ASN A 705 -1.67 7.45 -1.91
C ASN A 705 -0.94 8.66 -2.47
N ILE A 706 -1.16 9.80 -1.85
CA ILE A 706 -0.39 11.03 -2.04
C ILE A 706 0.31 11.40 -0.74
N ALA A 707 1.56 11.87 -0.84
CA ALA A 707 2.40 12.20 0.31
C ALA A 707 2.81 13.69 0.34
N TRP A 708 2.89 14.25 1.55
CA TRP A 708 3.42 15.59 1.83
C TRP A 708 4.64 15.47 2.75
N ASP A 709 5.79 15.93 2.27
CA ASP A 709 7.07 15.84 2.99
C ASP A 709 7.75 17.23 3.05
N ALA A 710 8.63 17.59 2.12
CA ALA A 710 9.31 18.89 2.16
C ALA A 710 9.36 19.61 0.81
N VAL A 711 9.45 20.94 0.84
CA VAL A 711 9.63 21.82 -0.33
C VAL A 711 10.89 22.66 -0.17
N GLY A 712 11.67 22.79 -1.24
CA GLY A 712 12.89 23.57 -1.28
C GLY A 712 12.79 24.76 -2.25
N PHE A 713 13.28 25.92 -1.84
CA PHE A 713 13.38 27.11 -2.68
C PHE A 713 14.85 27.48 -2.90
N GLN A 714 15.35 27.29 -4.12
CA GLN A 714 16.72 27.59 -4.52
C GLN A 714 16.76 28.88 -5.34
N ALA A 715 17.24 29.97 -4.75
CA ALA A 715 17.48 31.20 -5.49
C ALA A 715 18.61 30.99 -6.52
N LEU A 716 18.35 31.37 -7.76
CA LEU A 716 19.31 31.30 -8.86
C LEU A 716 19.98 32.66 -9.09
N PRO A 717 21.21 32.70 -9.65
CA PRO A 717 21.89 33.95 -9.96
C PRO A 717 21.20 34.77 -11.06
N GLY A 718 20.33 34.15 -11.86
CA GLY A 718 19.60 34.79 -12.95
C GLY A 718 18.59 33.81 -13.59
N LYS A 719 17.95 34.24 -14.67
CA LYS A 719 17.12 33.38 -15.51
C LYS A 719 18.02 32.30 -16.14
N PRO A 720 17.64 31.01 -16.13
CA PRO A 720 18.29 30.00 -16.96
C PRO A 720 18.34 30.43 -18.42
N ASP A 721 19.45 30.12 -19.10
CA ASP A 721 19.58 30.38 -20.53
C ASP A 721 18.72 29.40 -21.33
N GLU A 722 18.52 28.19 -20.80
CA GLU A 722 17.79 27.11 -21.47
C GLU A 722 16.63 26.58 -20.62
N PHE A 723 15.47 26.43 -21.26
CA PHE A 723 14.29 25.76 -20.72
C PHE A 723 13.84 24.71 -21.74
N VAL A 724 14.16 23.45 -21.47
CA VAL A 724 13.98 22.35 -22.41
C VAL A 724 12.88 21.41 -21.93
N VAL A 725 11.92 21.11 -22.80
CA VAL A 725 10.86 20.13 -22.53
C VAL A 725 10.88 19.04 -23.59
N ALA A 726 10.98 17.79 -23.14
CA ALA A 726 10.99 16.62 -24.02
C ALA A 726 9.66 15.88 -23.95
N LEU A 727 8.89 15.95 -25.04
CA LEU A 727 7.62 15.27 -25.25
C LEU A 727 7.82 14.04 -26.13
N GLY A 728 6.78 13.21 -26.26
CA GLY A 728 6.70 12.19 -27.28
C GLY A 728 6.36 10.79 -26.79
N ASP A 729 6.63 9.82 -27.64
CA ASP A 729 6.32 8.41 -27.45
C ASP A 729 7.50 7.58 -26.93
N SER A 730 7.53 6.28 -27.23
CA SER A 730 8.55 5.32 -26.79
C SER A 730 9.95 5.63 -27.35
N PHE A 731 10.04 6.17 -28.57
CA PHE A 731 11.32 6.59 -29.15
C PHE A 731 11.87 7.82 -28.43
N GLY A 732 10.99 8.69 -27.91
CA GLY A 732 11.31 9.84 -27.09
C GLY A 732 11.67 9.47 -25.66
N SER A 733 10.93 8.52 -25.06
CA SER A 733 11.15 8.08 -23.67
C SER A 733 12.45 7.29 -23.50
N GLY A 734 12.95 6.69 -24.58
CA GLY A 734 14.14 5.84 -24.58
C GLY A 734 13.83 4.37 -24.31
N GLU A 735 12.62 3.91 -24.65
CA GLU A 735 12.29 2.49 -24.77
C GLU A 735 13.39 1.78 -25.56
N GLY A 736 13.85 0.62 -25.07
CA GLY A 736 14.96 -0.13 -25.67
C GLY A 736 16.36 0.24 -25.17
N ALA A 737 16.55 1.40 -24.53
CA ALA A 737 17.86 1.85 -24.06
C ALA A 737 18.22 1.41 -22.62
N GLY A 738 17.29 0.74 -21.91
CA GLY A 738 17.46 0.27 -20.54
C GLY A 738 17.54 1.41 -19.51
N GLU A 739 17.96 1.10 -18.27
CA GLU A 739 18.11 2.10 -17.18
C GLU A 739 16.88 3.01 -17.01
N TYR A 740 15.69 2.40 -16.97
CA TYR A 740 14.45 3.12 -16.76
C TYR A 740 14.33 3.62 -15.33
N GLU A 741 13.84 4.84 -15.21
CA GLU A 741 13.50 5.42 -13.92
C GLU A 741 12.46 4.54 -13.20
N PRO A 742 12.67 4.16 -11.92
CA PRO A 742 11.80 3.23 -11.20
C PRO A 742 10.31 3.62 -11.23
N TRP A 743 10.02 4.92 -11.22
CA TRP A 743 8.64 5.44 -11.24
C TRP A 743 7.94 5.26 -12.59
N SER A 744 8.70 5.04 -13.67
CA SER A 744 8.20 4.92 -15.06
C SER A 744 8.16 3.47 -15.58
N ASP A 745 8.61 2.51 -14.77
CA ASP A 745 8.76 1.08 -15.11
C ASP A 745 8.43 0.21 -13.89
N ASN A 746 7.14 0.18 -13.52
CA ASN A 746 6.65 -0.59 -12.38
C ASN A 746 5.21 -1.08 -12.57
N ASN A 747 4.85 -2.11 -11.78
CA ASN A 747 3.49 -2.62 -11.65
C ASN A 747 2.86 -3.14 -12.97
N GLY A 748 3.66 -3.73 -13.87
CA GLY A 748 3.18 -4.28 -15.15
C GLY A 748 2.00 -5.25 -15.02
N SER A 749 1.97 -6.04 -13.93
CA SER A 749 0.92 -7.02 -13.64
C SER A 749 -0.34 -6.45 -12.98
N VAL A 750 -0.35 -5.17 -12.58
CA VAL A 750 -1.46 -4.53 -11.86
C VAL A 750 -1.96 -3.33 -12.64
N ILE A 751 -2.93 -3.59 -13.53
CA ILE A 751 -3.54 -2.64 -14.49
C ILE A 751 -3.72 -1.23 -13.92
N VAL A 752 -4.36 -1.10 -12.76
CA VAL A 752 -4.72 0.20 -12.14
C VAL A 752 -3.54 1.05 -11.68
N SER A 753 -2.41 0.41 -11.44
CA SER A 753 -1.22 1.04 -10.86
C SER A 753 0.01 0.92 -11.75
N LYS A 754 -0.20 0.43 -12.98
CA LYS A 754 0.82 0.16 -13.97
C LYS A 754 1.38 1.47 -14.51
N ASN A 755 2.71 1.58 -14.48
CA ASN A 755 3.43 2.61 -15.22
C ASN A 755 4.49 1.97 -16.11
N ALA A 756 4.31 2.14 -17.42
CA ALA A 756 5.20 1.66 -18.47
C ALA A 756 5.65 2.81 -19.38
N CYS A 757 5.77 4.04 -18.86
CA CYS A 757 6.29 5.14 -19.66
C CYS A 757 7.75 4.93 -20.09
N HIS A 758 8.50 4.12 -19.35
CA HIS A 758 9.87 3.73 -19.68
C HIS A 758 10.75 4.94 -20.03
N GLN A 759 10.80 5.91 -19.12
CA GLN A 759 11.72 7.03 -19.23
C GLN A 759 13.12 6.56 -18.85
N SER A 760 14.00 6.55 -19.83
CA SER A 760 15.37 6.04 -19.70
C SER A 760 16.35 7.15 -19.35
N ALA A 761 17.27 6.87 -18.43
CA ALA A 761 18.44 7.71 -18.22
C ALA A 761 19.31 7.83 -19.49
N ASN A 762 19.19 6.87 -20.42
CA ASN A 762 19.87 6.80 -21.72
C ASN A 762 19.02 7.32 -22.89
N ALA A 763 17.87 7.96 -22.63
CA ALA A 763 17.08 8.58 -23.69
C ALA A 763 17.92 9.61 -24.46
N TRP A 764 17.69 9.70 -25.78
CA TRP A 764 18.55 10.49 -26.67
C TRP A 764 18.61 11.97 -26.28
N ILE A 765 17.50 12.55 -25.80
CA ILE A 765 17.49 13.96 -25.37
C ILE A 765 18.42 14.21 -24.18
N ARG A 766 18.58 13.23 -23.28
CA ARG A 766 19.52 13.34 -22.14
C ARG A 766 20.98 13.24 -22.59
N LYS A 767 21.23 12.67 -23.77
CA LYS A 767 22.55 12.54 -24.39
C LYS A 767 22.91 13.72 -25.30
N THR A 768 21.94 14.54 -25.68
CA THR A 768 22.14 15.71 -26.54
C THR A 768 22.90 16.83 -25.84
N THR A 769 23.86 17.41 -26.55
CA THR A 769 24.55 18.65 -26.17
C THR A 769 24.00 19.81 -26.98
N LEU A 770 23.46 20.84 -26.32
CA LEU A 770 22.92 22.01 -27.01
C LEU A 770 24.03 22.86 -27.64
N PRO A 771 23.75 23.62 -28.71
CA PRO A 771 24.74 24.51 -29.32
C PRO A 771 25.35 25.49 -28.32
N GLY A 772 26.66 25.41 -28.11
CA GLY A 772 27.40 26.28 -27.19
C GLY A 772 27.65 25.70 -25.81
N ASP A 773 27.05 24.56 -25.48
CA ASP A 773 27.28 23.84 -24.22
C ASP A 773 28.50 22.91 -24.29
N ASP A 774 29.03 22.55 -23.12
CA ASP A 774 30.15 21.61 -22.94
C ASP A 774 29.75 20.26 -22.30
N ALA A 775 28.46 20.09 -22.00
CA ALA A 775 27.90 18.92 -21.34
C ALA A 775 26.49 18.63 -21.86
N THR A 776 26.09 17.36 -21.82
CA THR A 776 24.76 16.93 -22.25
C THR A 776 23.66 17.47 -21.35
N ILE A 777 22.44 17.60 -21.88
CA ILE A 777 21.24 18.00 -21.13
C ILE A 777 21.06 17.13 -19.88
N GLY A 778 21.18 15.79 -20.01
CA GLY A 778 21.06 14.87 -18.88
C GLY A 778 22.09 15.18 -17.77
N SER A 779 23.37 15.34 -18.13
CA SER A 779 24.42 15.66 -17.16
C SER A 779 24.21 17.00 -16.47
N ARG A 780 23.74 18.02 -17.21
CA ARG A 780 23.40 19.33 -16.67
C ARG A 780 22.20 19.25 -15.72
N SER A 781 21.20 18.45 -16.06
CA SER A 781 20.00 18.23 -15.23
C SER A 781 20.36 17.56 -13.92
N ASP A 782 21.12 16.47 -13.97
CA ASP A 782 21.48 15.65 -12.80
C ASP A 782 22.32 16.42 -11.77
N ARG A 783 23.12 17.39 -12.23
CA ARG A 783 23.91 18.29 -11.36
C ARG A 783 23.18 19.57 -10.96
N ALA A 784 21.90 19.70 -11.32
CA ALA A 784 21.07 20.88 -11.07
C ALA A 784 21.69 22.19 -11.59
N ASP A 785 22.24 22.16 -12.81
CA ASP A 785 22.91 23.29 -13.47
C ASP A 785 22.05 24.56 -13.41
N VAL A 786 22.60 25.67 -12.91
CA VAL A 786 21.82 26.91 -12.69
C VAL A 786 21.38 27.59 -13.99
N GLY A 787 21.99 27.25 -15.13
CA GLY A 787 21.69 27.80 -16.44
C GLY A 787 20.66 26.99 -17.23
N MET A 788 20.06 25.94 -16.66
CA MET A 788 19.11 25.07 -17.37
C MET A 788 17.92 24.67 -16.51
N ASP A 789 16.74 24.59 -17.12
CA ASP A 789 15.58 23.88 -16.59
C ASP A 789 15.16 22.81 -17.61
N PHE A 790 15.17 21.53 -17.22
CA PHE A 790 14.87 20.41 -18.11
C PHE A 790 13.77 19.52 -17.53
N HIS A 791 12.76 19.23 -18.36
CA HIS A 791 11.62 18.38 -17.98
C HIS A 791 11.37 17.30 -19.02
N PHE A 792 11.29 16.05 -18.57
CA PHE A 792 11.17 14.88 -19.42
C PHE A 792 9.78 14.24 -19.27
N LEU A 793 8.97 14.30 -20.32
CA LEU A 793 7.54 13.94 -20.30
C LEU A 793 7.16 12.87 -21.34
N ALA A 794 8.08 12.51 -22.24
CA ALA A 794 7.85 11.44 -23.20
C ALA A 794 7.47 10.14 -22.48
N CYS A 795 6.56 9.37 -23.07
CA CYS A 795 6.01 8.17 -22.44
C CYS A 795 5.74 7.10 -23.50
N SER A 796 6.25 5.90 -23.25
CA SER A 796 6.09 4.75 -24.15
C SER A 796 4.61 4.42 -24.42
N GLY A 797 4.32 4.16 -25.70
CA GLY A 797 2.97 3.91 -26.20
C GLY A 797 2.09 5.15 -26.38
N ALA A 798 2.61 6.37 -26.17
CA ALA A 798 1.82 7.58 -26.41
C ALA A 798 1.46 7.77 -27.89
N VAL A 799 0.20 8.13 -28.15
CA VAL A 799 -0.30 8.70 -29.42
C VAL A 799 -0.38 10.23 -29.32
N SER A 800 -0.58 10.93 -30.44
CA SER A 800 -0.66 12.39 -30.48
C SER A 800 -1.67 12.99 -29.49
N GLU A 801 -2.79 12.31 -29.22
CA GLU A 801 -3.80 12.73 -28.25
C GLU A 801 -3.33 12.69 -26.80
N ASN A 802 -2.39 11.80 -26.44
CA ASN A 802 -1.85 11.76 -25.08
C ASN A 802 -0.94 12.96 -24.78
N LEU A 803 -0.55 13.72 -25.81
CA LEU A 803 0.12 15.00 -25.62
C LEU A 803 -0.93 16.09 -25.35
N LEU A 804 -2.07 16.09 -26.05
CA LEU A 804 -3.04 17.18 -26.05
C LEU A 804 -3.62 17.49 -24.65
N PRO A 805 -3.88 18.77 -24.34
CA PRO A 805 -4.50 19.12 -23.07
C PRO A 805 -5.94 18.64 -23.01
N HIS A 806 -6.37 18.24 -21.82
CA HIS A 806 -7.75 17.89 -21.52
C HIS A 806 -8.28 18.66 -20.31
N HIS A 807 -7.46 18.80 -19.27
CA HIS A 807 -7.86 19.35 -17.98
C HIS A 807 -7.50 20.85 -17.84
N SER A 808 -6.55 21.34 -18.64
CA SER A 808 -6.12 22.75 -18.62
C SER A 808 -6.88 23.67 -19.58
N ILE A 809 -7.94 23.18 -20.23
CA ILE A 809 -8.75 23.93 -21.20
C ILE A 809 -10.25 23.80 -20.89
N GLU A 810 -11.04 24.82 -21.23
CA GLU A 810 -12.50 24.82 -21.06
C GLU A 810 -13.21 24.55 -22.40
N GLY A 811 -14.25 23.71 -22.41
CA GLY A 811 -15.15 23.55 -23.56
C GLY A 811 -15.01 22.21 -24.28
N ASN A 812 -14.91 22.24 -25.61
CA ASN A 812 -14.75 21.03 -26.43
C ASN A 812 -13.30 20.55 -26.33
N ASN A 813 -13.05 19.63 -25.41
CA ASN A 813 -11.74 19.00 -25.28
C ASN A 813 -11.35 18.32 -26.60
N PRO A 814 -10.09 18.42 -27.05
CA PRO A 814 -9.60 17.70 -28.21
C PRO A 814 -9.88 16.20 -28.05
N SER A 815 -10.60 15.64 -29.02
CA SER A 815 -10.84 14.20 -29.16
C SER A 815 -10.52 13.82 -30.59
N SER A 816 -9.98 12.63 -30.83
CA SER A 816 -9.92 12.09 -32.18
C SER A 816 -11.20 11.32 -32.52
N ASP A 817 -11.30 10.94 -33.80
CA ASP A 817 -12.39 10.14 -34.34
C ASP A 817 -12.38 8.68 -33.83
N GLU A 818 -11.39 8.27 -33.02
CA GLU A 818 -11.29 6.91 -32.44
C GLU A 818 -11.98 6.76 -31.06
N GLU A 819 -12.82 7.71 -30.65
CA GLU A 819 -13.53 7.74 -29.34
C GLU A 819 -12.62 7.69 -28.09
N GLN A 820 -11.29 7.71 -28.26
CA GLN A 820 -10.33 7.83 -27.17
C GLN A 820 -10.17 9.31 -26.80
N SER A 821 -10.25 9.63 -25.50
CA SER A 821 -10.02 10.98 -24.99
C SER A 821 -8.63 11.09 -24.39
N GLY A 822 -7.92 12.20 -24.64
CA GLY A 822 -6.67 12.54 -23.94
C GLY A 822 -6.80 12.71 -22.41
N ALA A 823 -8.02 12.58 -21.87
CA ALA A 823 -8.36 12.67 -20.44
C ALA A 823 -7.47 11.84 -19.53
N TYR A 824 -7.09 10.63 -19.97
CA TYR A 824 -6.38 9.65 -19.15
C TYR A 824 -4.87 9.64 -19.36
N GLY A 825 -4.34 10.56 -20.17
CA GLY A 825 -2.92 10.60 -20.56
C GLY A 825 -2.42 9.23 -21.04
N GLN A 826 -1.17 8.90 -20.73
CA GLN A 826 -0.59 7.58 -21.02
C GLN A 826 0.01 6.96 -19.76
N ALA A 827 -0.21 5.66 -19.60
CA ALA A 827 0.26 4.88 -18.46
C ALA A 827 -0.09 5.47 -17.09
N GLY A 828 -1.07 6.37 -16.97
CA GLY A 828 -1.60 6.92 -15.71
C GLY A 828 -0.99 8.21 -15.26
N MET A 829 -0.11 8.73 -16.10
CA MET A 829 0.31 10.11 -16.08
C MET A 829 -0.83 10.99 -16.65
N VAL A 830 -0.87 12.26 -16.26
CA VAL A 830 -1.66 13.26 -16.98
C VAL A 830 -1.14 13.41 -18.42
N SER A 831 -1.93 14.01 -19.32
CA SER A 831 -1.45 14.30 -20.67
C SER A 831 -0.20 15.19 -20.62
N GLN A 832 0.68 15.05 -21.62
CA GLN A 832 2.01 15.67 -21.53
C GLN A 832 1.93 17.21 -21.51
N LEU A 833 0.94 17.82 -22.15
CA LEU A 833 0.73 19.27 -22.11
C LEU A 833 -0.03 19.73 -20.84
N ASP A 834 -0.80 18.85 -20.19
CA ASP A 834 -1.42 19.13 -18.88
C ASP A 834 -0.43 18.98 -17.72
N ALA A 835 0.69 18.28 -17.91
CA ALA A 835 1.76 18.17 -16.91
C ALA A 835 2.30 19.54 -16.45
N GLY A 836 2.12 20.58 -17.28
CA GLY A 836 2.28 21.97 -16.90
C GLY A 836 3.67 22.55 -17.12
N TYR A 837 4.58 21.86 -17.80
CA TYR A 837 5.99 22.28 -17.92
C TYR A 837 6.30 23.18 -19.13
N LEU A 838 5.34 23.44 -20.01
CA LEU A 838 5.49 24.41 -21.09
C LEU A 838 4.98 25.79 -20.65
N ASP A 839 5.82 26.80 -20.81
CA ASP A 839 5.47 28.18 -20.54
C ASP A 839 6.25 29.15 -21.45
N GLU A 840 6.05 30.46 -21.26
CA GLU A 840 6.70 31.49 -22.07
C GLU A 840 8.23 31.52 -21.97
N ASN A 841 8.84 30.80 -21.02
CA ASN A 841 10.29 30.72 -20.87
C ASN A 841 10.90 29.56 -21.62
N THR A 842 10.12 28.54 -22.01
CA THR A 842 10.58 27.39 -22.80
C THR A 842 11.35 27.86 -24.04
N THR A 843 12.57 27.36 -24.22
CA THR A 843 13.48 27.69 -25.34
C THR A 843 13.51 26.59 -26.40
N LEU A 844 13.32 25.33 -25.99
CA LEU A 844 13.31 24.17 -26.88
C LEU A 844 12.26 23.15 -26.43
N VAL A 845 11.43 22.72 -27.37
CA VAL A 845 10.58 21.53 -27.22
C VAL A 845 11.05 20.47 -28.20
N THR A 846 11.24 19.25 -27.73
CA THR A 846 11.57 18.12 -28.60
C THR A 846 10.44 17.09 -28.57
N MET A 847 10.11 16.47 -29.71
CA MET A 847 9.08 15.43 -29.74
C MET A 847 9.32 14.35 -30.82
N SER A 848 9.05 13.09 -30.46
CA SER A 848 8.75 11.99 -31.39
C SER A 848 7.29 11.58 -31.20
N ILE A 849 6.48 11.58 -32.25
CA ILE A 849 5.08 11.16 -32.14
C ILE A 849 4.56 10.65 -33.49
N GLY A 850 3.51 9.83 -33.48
CA GLY A 850 2.90 9.27 -34.69
C GLY A 850 3.04 7.77 -34.87
N GLY A 851 4.12 7.13 -34.42
CA GLY A 851 4.31 5.67 -34.58
C GLY A 851 3.11 4.87 -34.08
N ASN A 852 2.60 5.25 -32.91
CA ASN A 852 1.43 4.62 -32.29
C ASN A 852 0.11 5.04 -32.94
N ASP A 853 -0.02 6.29 -33.44
CA ASP A 853 -1.19 6.76 -34.21
C ASP A 853 -1.41 5.90 -35.47
N MET A 854 -0.32 5.43 -36.09
CA MET A 854 -0.34 4.53 -37.24
C MET A 854 -0.43 3.04 -36.85
N ARG A 855 -0.56 2.72 -35.55
CA ARG A 855 -0.58 1.37 -34.98
C ARG A 855 0.65 0.52 -35.36
N PHE A 856 1.82 1.13 -35.51
CA PHE A 856 3.01 0.47 -36.03
C PHE A 856 3.43 -0.76 -35.20
N SER A 857 3.27 -0.71 -33.88
CA SER A 857 3.55 -1.84 -32.98
C SER A 857 2.65 -3.06 -33.26
N ASP A 858 1.37 -2.84 -33.55
CA ASP A 858 0.42 -3.90 -33.93
C ASP A 858 0.79 -4.50 -35.29
N ILE A 859 1.21 -3.66 -36.23
CA ILE A 859 1.67 -4.07 -37.56
C ILE A 859 2.88 -5.00 -37.44
N VAL A 860 3.95 -4.56 -36.76
CA VAL A 860 5.16 -5.36 -36.54
C VAL A 860 4.83 -6.66 -35.80
N SER A 861 3.98 -6.60 -34.77
CA SER A 861 3.50 -7.76 -34.03
C SER A 861 2.77 -8.76 -34.91
N SER A 862 1.96 -8.30 -35.86
CA SER A 862 1.26 -9.14 -36.83
C SER A 862 2.23 -9.84 -37.79
N CYS A 863 3.30 -9.16 -38.20
CA CYS A 863 4.34 -9.73 -39.06
C CYS A 863 5.13 -10.84 -38.34
N VAL A 864 5.48 -10.63 -37.07
CA VAL A 864 6.11 -11.67 -36.24
C VAL A 864 5.18 -12.87 -36.03
N LYS A 865 3.89 -12.61 -35.73
CA LYS A 865 2.86 -13.66 -35.64
C LYS A 865 2.77 -14.48 -36.93
N ALA A 866 2.65 -13.81 -38.07
CA ALA A 866 2.53 -14.46 -39.38
C ALA A 866 3.76 -15.32 -39.72
N TYR A 867 4.96 -14.81 -39.42
CA TYR A 867 6.21 -15.55 -39.61
C TYR A 867 6.21 -16.87 -38.82
N LEU A 868 5.71 -16.85 -37.59
CA LEU A 868 5.69 -18.02 -36.69
C LEU A 868 4.59 -19.03 -37.04
N THR A 869 3.41 -18.57 -37.43
CA THR A 869 2.23 -19.45 -37.57
C THR A 869 2.12 -20.12 -38.93
N VAL A 870 2.54 -19.46 -40.01
CA VAL A 870 2.37 -19.96 -41.38
C VAL A 870 3.71 -20.17 -42.12
N LEU A 871 4.84 -19.75 -41.50
CA LEU A 871 6.19 -19.71 -42.08
C LEU A 871 6.27 -18.84 -43.35
N ALA A 872 6.88 -17.66 -43.21
CA ALA A 872 7.23 -16.74 -44.32
C ALA A 872 6.02 -16.25 -45.17
N VAL A 873 5.08 -15.54 -44.53
CA VAL A 873 3.94 -14.89 -45.21
C VAL A 873 4.10 -13.36 -45.21
N ASP A 874 3.69 -12.75 -46.30
CA ASP A 874 3.51 -11.31 -46.45
C ASP A 874 2.41 -10.81 -45.49
N CYS A 875 2.80 -10.00 -44.50
CA CYS A 875 1.89 -9.46 -43.50
C CYS A 875 1.19 -8.17 -43.93
N SER A 876 1.52 -7.60 -45.09
CA SER A 876 0.87 -6.37 -45.59
C SER A 876 -0.65 -6.54 -45.73
N THR A 877 -1.08 -7.78 -46.03
CA THR A 877 -2.50 -8.15 -46.20
C THR A 877 -3.23 -8.52 -44.89
N ALA A 878 -2.53 -8.52 -43.75
CA ALA A 878 -3.15 -8.81 -42.46
C ALA A 878 -4.12 -7.68 -42.08
N VAL A 879 -5.34 -8.03 -41.65
CA VAL A 879 -6.32 -7.07 -41.11
C VAL A 879 -6.26 -7.14 -39.59
N LEU A 880 -5.87 -6.03 -38.95
CA LEU A 880 -5.81 -5.95 -37.49
C LEU A 880 -7.22 -5.86 -36.90
N SER A 881 -7.37 -6.25 -35.63
CA SER A 881 -8.66 -6.08 -34.94
C SER A 881 -9.03 -4.59 -34.90
N GLY A 882 -10.27 -4.28 -35.25
CA GLY A 882 -10.78 -2.92 -35.40
C GLY A 882 -10.65 -2.32 -36.80
N ASP A 883 -9.75 -2.84 -37.64
CA ASP A 883 -9.57 -2.33 -39.00
C ASP A 883 -10.53 -3.00 -39.99
N THR A 884 -10.93 -2.26 -41.03
CA THR A 884 -11.76 -2.77 -42.14
C THR A 884 -10.98 -3.07 -43.42
N GLU A 885 -9.69 -2.73 -43.44
CA GLU A 885 -8.79 -2.86 -44.58
C GLU A 885 -7.43 -3.44 -44.14
N PRO A 886 -6.58 -3.91 -45.08
CA PRO A 886 -5.25 -4.42 -44.75
C PRO A 886 -4.41 -3.41 -43.96
N SER A 887 -3.56 -3.91 -43.06
CA SER A 887 -2.76 -3.09 -42.13
C SER A 887 -1.88 -2.05 -42.82
N ILE A 888 -1.34 -2.36 -44.00
CA ILE A 888 -0.59 -1.39 -44.81
C ILE A 888 -1.51 -0.25 -45.31
N ASP A 889 -2.69 -0.59 -45.83
CA ASP A 889 -3.65 0.37 -46.37
C ASP A 889 -4.23 1.23 -45.25
N ALA A 890 -4.60 0.61 -44.12
CA ALA A 890 -5.13 1.28 -42.94
C ALA A 890 -4.09 2.22 -42.30
N GLY A 891 -2.81 1.82 -42.29
CA GLY A 891 -1.72 2.67 -41.84
C GLY A 891 -1.53 3.89 -42.74
N HIS A 892 -1.53 3.70 -44.07
CA HIS A 892 -1.43 4.80 -45.04
C HIS A 892 -2.65 5.73 -44.98
N HIS A 893 -3.86 5.20 -44.80
CA HIS A 893 -5.07 5.98 -44.63
C HIS A 893 -4.94 6.95 -43.45
N ARG A 894 -4.63 6.44 -42.25
CA ARG A 894 -4.42 7.28 -41.05
C ARG A 894 -3.32 8.32 -41.29
N LEU A 895 -2.21 7.90 -41.90
CA LEU A 895 -1.08 8.77 -42.20
C LEU A 895 -1.45 9.91 -43.17
N GLU A 896 -2.23 9.64 -44.20
CA GLU A 896 -2.56 10.61 -45.25
C GLU A 896 -3.76 11.51 -44.90
N HIS A 897 -4.70 11.01 -44.09
CA HIS A 897 -5.99 11.66 -43.88
C HIS A 897 -6.24 12.14 -42.44
N GLU A 898 -5.50 11.65 -41.45
CA GLU A 898 -5.76 11.98 -40.03
C GLU A 898 -4.55 12.60 -39.35
N PHE A 899 -3.37 11.99 -39.48
CA PHE A 899 -2.17 12.37 -38.75
C PHE A 899 -1.69 13.82 -38.98
N PRO A 900 -1.72 14.41 -40.20
CA PRO A 900 -1.29 15.79 -40.43
C PRO A 900 -2.09 16.80 -39.60
N ASP A 901 -3.41 16.59 -39.45
CA ASP A 901 -4.29 17.46 -38.67
C ASP A 901 -4.02 17.28 -37.17
N ARG A 902 -3.81 16.04 -36.71
CA ARG A 902 -3.44 15.75 -35.32
C ARG A 902 -2.10 16.40 -34.94
N LEU A 903 -1.05 16.22 -35.75
CA LEU A 903 0.26 16.82 -35.51
C LEU A 903 0.20 18.35 -35.58
N THR A 904 -0.52 18.93 -36.55
CA THR A 904 -0.75 20.38 -36.62
C THR A 904 -1.39 20.90 -35.33
N THR A 905 -2.37 20.18 -34.80
CA THR A 905 -3.04 20.54 -33.54
C THR A 905 -2.08 20.52 -32.36
N VAL A 906 -1.26 19.47 -32.22
CA VAL A 906 -0.21 19.39 -31.18
C VAL A 906 0.75 20.57 -31.28
N LEU A 907 1.26 20.87 -32.49
CA LEU A 907 2.19 21.98 -32.71
C LEU A 907 1.57 23.35 -32.36
N GLN A 908 0.29 23.55 -32.65
CA GLN A 908 -0.43 24.77 -32.27
C GLN A 908 -0.49 24.92 -30.75
N PHE A 909 -0.92 23.89 -30.01
CA PHE A 909 -0.98 23.95 -28.55
C PHE A 909 0.39 24.11 -27.89
N VAL A 910 1.44 23.51 -28.47
CA VAL A 910 2.82 23.72 -27.99
C VAL A 910 3.22 25.17 -28.18
N ARG A 911 2.98 25.78 -29.35
CA ARG A 911 3.29 27.20 -29.58
C ARG A 911 2.47 28.15 -28.70
N GLU A 912 1.21 27.82 -28.44
CA GLU A 912 0.37 28.62 -27.55
C GLU A 912 0.90 28.66 -26.12
N ARG A 913 1.38 27.52 -25.60
CA ARG A 913 1.96 27.42 -24.26
C ARG A 913 3.41 27.93 -24.20
N ALA A 914 4.19 27.66 -25.24
CA ALA A 914 5.63 27.97 -25.34
C ALA A 914 5.94 28.84 -26.57
N PRO A 915 5.46 30.10 -26.61
CA PRO A 915 5.55 30.97 -27.79
C PRO A 915 6.98 31.36 -28.19
N ASN A 916 7.96 31.16 -27.31
CA ASN A 916 9.37 31.48 -27.54
C ASN A 916 10.24 30.24 -27.86
N ALA A 917 9.65 29.04 -27.86
CA ALA A 917 10.40 27.80 -28.03
C ALA A 917 10.58 27.44 -29.51
N ARG A 918 11.79 27.03 -29.89
CA ARG A 918 11.99 26.21 -31.09
C ARG A 918 11.36 24.84 -30.84
N ILE A 919 10.77 24.23 -31.86
CA ILE A 919 10.16 22.90 -31.73
C ILE A 919 10.89 21.94 -32.67
N ALA A 920 11.55 20.91 -32.13
CA ALA A 920 12.22 19.88 -32.92
C ALA A 920 11.38 18.60 -32.94
N VAL A 921 10.81 18.28 -34.10
CA VAL A 921 10.04 17.05 -34.33
C VAL A 921 10.94 16.04 -35.02
N THR A 922 11.23 14.92 -34.35
CA THR A 922 12.09 13.88 -34.90
C THR A 922 11.30 12.90 -35.77
N GLY A 923 11.90 12.49 -36.89
CA GLY A 923 11.42 11.33 -37.65
C GLY A 923 11.81 9.99 -37.01
N TYR A 924 11.38 8.90 -37.64
CA TYR A 924 11.73 7.52 -37.28
C TYR A 924 12.80 6.95 -38.21
N PRO A 925 13.73 6.11 -37.72
CA PRO A 925 14.69 5.45 -38.59
C PRO A 925 13.99 4.42 -39.47
N LYS A 926 14.68 4.03 -40.55
CA LYS A 926 14.33 2.78 -41.23
C LYS A 926 14.55 1.62 -40.27
N LEU A 927 13.64 0.66 -40.23
CA LEU A 927 13.81 -0.50 -39.36
C LEU A 927 14.92 -1.41 -39.88
N PHE A 928 14.97 -1.67 -41.18
CA PHE A 928 15.79 -2.74 -41.76
C PHE A 928 16.84 -2.23 -42.74
N GLU A 929 17.99 -2.90 -42.76
CA GLU A 929 18.93 -2.89 -43.87
C GLU A 929 18.51 -3.94 -44.91
N SER A 930 18.67 -3.62 -46.19
CA SER A 930 18.03 -4.37 -47.27
C SER A 930 18.63 -5.78 -47.49
N GLY A 931 17.77 -6.76 -47.75
CA GLY A 931 18.15 -8.04 -48.36
C GLY A 931 18.73 -9.11 -47.43
N THR A 932 18.58 -8.97 -46.11
CA THR A 932 19.03 -9.97 -45.12
C THR A 932 17.96 -10.26 -44.07
N ASN A 933 17.88 -11.51 -43.62
CA ASN A 933 16.96 -11.92 -42.56
C ASN A 933 17.71 -12.07 -41.23
N CYS A 934 17.38 -11.26 -40.23
CA CYS A 934 18.04 -11.28 -38.92
C CYS A 934 17.09 -11.36 -37.72
N ILE A 935 15.78 -11.17 -37.93
CA ILE A 935 14.73 -11.29 -36.91
C ILE A 935 13.56 -12.09 -37.48
N LEU A 936 12.55 -12.42 -36.67
CA LEU A 936 11.40 -13.24 -37.10
C LEU A 936 10.38 -12.44 -37.95
N ILE A 937 10.86 -11.71 -38.97
CA ILE A 937 10.08 -10.95 -39.95
C ILE A 937 10.63 -11.29 -41.33
N ASP A 938 9.75 -11.73 -42.24
CA ASP A 938 10.17 -12.13 -43.59
C ASP A 938 10.76 -10.97 -44.40
N THR A 939 11.77 -11.27 -45.23
CA THR A 939 12.43 -10.26 -46.09
C THR A 939 11.47 -9.57 -47.06
N SER A 940 10.36 -10.22 -47.46
CA SER A 940 9.30 -9.62 -48.27
C SER A 940 8.59 -8.46 -47.56
N ASN A 941 8.56 -8.48 -46.21
CA ASN A 941 7.91 -7.45 -45.42
C ASN A 941 8.82 -6.24 -45.12
N GLN A 942 10.14 -6.44 -45.13
CA GLN A 942 11.11 -5.41 -44.76
C GLN A 942 11.05 -4.19 -45.69
N GLY A 943 10.84 -4.41 -46.99
CA GLY A 943 10.81 -3.34 -47.99
C GLY A 943 9.67 -2.36 -47.74
N TRP A 944 8.43 -2.87 -47.65
CA TRP A 944 7.28 -2.00 -47.46
C TRP A 944 7.23 -1.37 -46.06
N LEU A 945 7.76 -2.03 -45.01
CA LEU A 945 7.90 -1.43 -43.68
C LEU A 945 8.86 -0.23 -43.68
N ASN A 946 9.95 -0.32 -44.44
CA ASN A 946 10.85 0.82 -44.65
C ASN A 946 10.21 1.92 -45.52
N ASP A 947 9.48 1.55 -46.57
CA ASP A 947 8.74 2.51 -47.41
C ASP A 947 7.66 3.25 -46.58
N PHE A 948 7.04 2.57 -45.61
CA PHE A 948 6.10 3.17 -44.68
C PHE A 948 6.80 4.17 -43.75
N ALA A 949 7.98 3.85 -43.22
CA ALA A 949 8.79 4.80 -42.45
C ALA A 949 9.21 6.04 -43.28
N ASP A 950 9.50 5.85 -44.57
CA ASP A 950 9.76 6.97 -45.51
C ASP A 950 8.53 7.86 -45.68
N ALA A 951 7.35 7.26 -45.88
CA ALA A 951 6.09 8.00 -45.99
C ALA A 951 5.75 8.76 -44.69
N MET A 952 6.00 8.15 -43.53
CA MET A 952 5.80 8.80 -42.23
C MET A 952 6.70 10.03 -42.08
N ASN A 953 8.00 9.88 -42.35
CA ASN A 953 8.95 11.00 -42.25
C ASN A 953 8.67 12.11 -43.25
N GLU A 954 8.24 11.77 -44.48
CA GLU A 954 7.79 12.74 -45.47
C GLU A 954 6.59 13.55 -44.98
N THR A 955 5.59 12.87 -44.43
CA THR A 955 4.37 13.51 -43.92
C THR A 955 4.67 14.40 -42.72
N ILE A 956 5.49 13.94 -41.77
CA ILE A 956 5.93 14.73 -40.62
C ILE A 956 6.66 15.99 -41.11
N ARG A 957 7.63 15.84 -42.02
CA ARG A 957 8.40 16.97 -42.55
C ARG A 957 7.52 17.98 -43.26
N GLN A 958 6.62 17.54 -44.14
CA GLN A 958 5.68 18.43 -44.82
C GLN A 958 4.76 19.17 -43.83
N THR A 959 4.27 18.49 -42.80
CA THR A 959 3.43 19.09 -41.76
C THR A 959 4.19 20.13 -40.94
N VAL A 960 5.43 19.82 -40.57
CA VAL A 960 6.34 20.73 -39.85
C VAL A 960 6.68 21.96 -40.70
N GLU A 961 7.04 21.76 -41.97
CA GLU A 961 7.31 22.86 -42.91
C GLU A 961 6.09 23.75 -43.10
N ALA A 962 4.89 23.16 -43.21
CA ALA A 962 3.63 23.90 -43.31
C ALA A 962 3.27 24.65 -42.02
N ALA A 963 3.70 24.15 -40.86
CA ALA A 963 3.50 24.82 -39.58
C ALA A 963 4.40 26.06 -39.43
N ASN A 964 5.53 26.18 -40.13
CA ASN A 964 6.44 27.32 -39.98
C ASN A 964 5.83 28.67 -40.40
N ARG A 965 6.10 29.71 -39.62
CA ARG A 965 5.61 31.09 -39.85
C ARG A 965 6.77 32.07 -39.66
N ALA A 966 6.82 33.12 -40.47
CA ALA A 966 7.97 34.03 -40.54
C ALA A 966 8.27 34.83 -39.25
N ASP A 967 7.27 35.03 -38.39
CA ASP A 967 7.37 35.83 -37.16
C ASP A 967 7.32 34.95 -35.88
N GLU A 968 7.39 33.62 -36.02
CA GLU A 968 7.37 32.66 -34.90
C GLU A 968 8.70 31.89 -34.86
N PRO A 969 9.12 31.38 -33.69
CA PRO A 969 10.24 30.44 -33.61
C PRO A 969 10.04 29.21 -34.51
N GLU A 970 11.15 28.69 -35.02
CA GLU A 970 11.16 27.63 -36.02
C GLU A 970 10.69 26.28 -35.45
N VAL A 971 9.90 25.57 -36.26
CA VAL A 971 9.61 24.14 -36.10
C VAL A 971 10.52 23.39 -37.07
N LEU A 972 11.34 22.50 -36.54
CA LEU A 972 12.37 21.76 -37.26
C LEU A 972 11.93 20.31 -37.42
N PHE A 973 12.09 19.78 -38.63
CA PHE A 973 12.09 18.35 -38.82
C PHE A 973 13.51 17.83 -38.62
N VAL A 974 13.70 16.91 -37.69
CA VAL A 974 14.98 16.25 -37.42
C VAL A 974 14.98 14.90 -38.13
N ASP A 975 15.72 14.82 -39.24
CA ASP A 975 15.87 13.56 -39.99
C ASP A 975 16.84 12.62 -39.28
N THR A 976 16.30 11.49 -38.82
CA THR A 976 17.06 10.46 -38.10
C THR A 976 17.57 9.36 -39.03
N GLN A 977 17.04 9.23 -40.25
CA GLN A 977 17.40 8.14 -41.15
C GLN A 977 18.85 8.22 -41.64
N GLU A 978 19.36 9.44 -41.88
CA GLU A 978 20.74 9.62 -42.30
C GLU A 978 21.71 9.09 -41.23
N SER A 979 21.46 9.41 -39.96
CA SER A 979 22.29 8.95 -38.83
C SER A 979 22.20 7.44 -38.61
N PHE A 980 21.05 6.82 -38.92
CA PHE A 980 20.84 5.38 -38.77
C PHE A 980 21.34 4.54 -39.96
N THR A 981 21.77 5.15 -41.06
CA THR A 981 22.24 4.42 -42.25
C THR A 981 23.45 3.53 -41.88
N GLY A 982 23.32 2.22 -42.12
CA GLY A 982 24.32 1.22 -41.72
C GLY A 982 24.19 0.71 -40.27
N HIS A 983 23.22 1.22 -39.50
CA HIS A 983 22.92 0.83 -38.12
C HIS A 983 21.46 0.38 -37.93
N ASN A 984 20.73 0.13 -39.01
CA ASN A 984 19.39 -0.47 -38.96
C ASN A 984 19.45 -1.96 -38.54
N LEU A 985 18.30 -2.57 -38.27
CA LEU A 985 18.23 -4.02 -38.09
C LEU A 985 18.77 -4.72 -39.34
N CYS A 986 19.43 -5.86 -39.12
CA CYS A 986 20.00 -6.67 -40.19
C CYS A 986 21.19 -5.99 -40.91
N THR A 987 21.83 -5.00 -40.29
CA THR A 987 23.12 -4.49 -40.75
C THR A 987 24.19 -5.60 -40.76
N GLY A 988 25.01 -5.61 -41.82
CA GLY A 988 25.95 -6.70 -42.12
C GLY A 988 27.16 -6.79 -41.18
N ASP A 989 27.45 -5.76 -40.40
CA ASP A 989 28.52 -5.75 -39.40
C ASP A 989 28.05 -6.20 -38.00
N GLY A 990 26.74 -6.41 -37.83
CA GLY A 990 26.11 -6.82 -36.58
C GLY A 990 25.95 -5.72 -35.52
N VAL A 991 26.24 -4.46 -35.85
CA VAL A 991 26.17 -3.31 -34.93
C VAL A 991 24.91 -2.49 -35.20
N SER A 992 23.75 -3.07 -34.89
CA SER A 992 22.45 -2.40 -35.00
C SER A 992 22.25 -1.38 -33.87
N GLY A 993 21.76 -0.20 -34.20
CA GLY A 993 21.23 0.80 -33.28
C GLY A 993 19.79 0.52 -32.81
N ILE A 994 19.14 -0.51 -33.38
CA ILE A 994 17.79 -0.95 -33.04
C ILE A 994 17.85 -2.34 -32.40
N ASN A 995 17.11 -2.55 -31.31
CA ASN A 995 16.97 -3.87 -30.68
C ASN A 995 16.27 -4.86 -31.61
N GLY A 996 16.72 -6.11 -31.58
CA GLY A 996 15.99 -7.22 -32.19
C GLY A 996 14.70 -7.54 -31.42
N LEU A 997 14.29 -8.80 -31.45
CA LEU A 997 13.26 -9.28 -30.52
C LEU A 997 13.89 -9.58 -29.17
N GLU A 998 13.44 -8.85 -28.15
CA GLU A 998 13.87 -9.01 -26.77
C GLU A 998 12.90 -9.92 -26.01
N PHE A 999 13.42 -10.83 -25.20
CA PHE A 999 12.61 -11.85 -24.51
C PHE A 999 12.59 -11.72 -22.99
N LYS A 1000 13.26 -10.69 -22.47
CA LYS A 1000 13.28 -10.38 -21.05
C LYS A 1000 12.36 -9.19 -20.83
N VAL A 1001 11.26 -9.42 -20.13
CA VAL A 1001 10.32 -8.35 -19.81
C VAL A 1001 10.83 -7.42 -18.72
N THR A 1002 10.40 -6.16 -18.79
CA THR A 1002 10.65 -5.16 -17.75
C THR A 1002 9.57 -5.22 -16.64
N PRO A 1003 9.84 -4.72 -15.42
CA PRO A 1003 8.87 -4.71 -14.33
C PRO A 1003 7.56 -3.95 -14.60
N GLY A 1004 7.57 -2.95 -15.49
CA GLY A 1004 6.41 -2.11 -15.81
C GLY A 1004 5.56 -2.60 -16.98
N GLU A 1005 6.04 -3.56 -17.78
CA GLU A 1005 5.38 -3.88 -19.04
C GLU A 1005 4.47 -5.12 -19.01
N ASP A 1006 3.52 -5.12 -19.94
CA ASP A 1006 2.91 -6.35 -20.42
C ASP A 1006 3.66 -6.81 -21.67
N PRO A 1007 3.88 -8.12 -21.84
CA PRO A 1007 4.58 -8.63 -23.00
C PRO A 1007 3.81 -8.35 -24.29
N LEU A 1008 4.54 -7.85 -25.31
CA LEU A 1008 4.05 -7.51 -26.63
C LEU A 1008 3.39 -8.73 -27.33
N LEU A 1009 3.97 -9.92 -27.14
CA LEU A 1009 3.48 -11.17 -27.75
C LEU A 1009 3.34 -12.27 -26.70
N SER A 1010 2.29 -12.20 -25.87
CA SER A 1010 1.98 -13.20 -24.83
C SER A 1010 1.84 -14.63 -25.38
N PHE A 1011 1.30 -14.80 -26.59
CA PHE A 1011 1.18 -16.10 -27.26
C PHE A 1011 2.53 -16.79 -27.53
N PHE A 1012 3.63 -16.04 -27.57
CA PHE A 1012 4.97 -16.60 -27.75
C PHE A 1012 5.38 -17.45 -26.54
N GLY A 1013 4.92 -17.10 -25.33
CA GLY A 1013 5.14 -17.88 -24.11
C GLY A 1013 4.49 -19.27 -24.16
N PHE A 1014 3.40 -19.40 -24.92
CA PHE A 1014 2.74 -20.69 -25.19
C PHE A 1014 3.51 -21.52 -26.22
N LEU A 1015 4.05 -20.89 -27.27
CA LEU A 1015 4.80 -21.59 -28.33
C LEU A 1015 6.23 -21.97 -27.91
N VAL A 1016 6.87 -21.15 -27.08
CA VAL A 1016 8.27 -21.28 -26.66
C VAL A 1016 8.35 -21.11 -25.14
N SER A 1017 7.82 -22.10 -24.41
CA SER A 1017 7.93 -22.29 -22.94
C SER A 1017 8.42 -21.08 -22.13
N GLY A 1018 7.54 -20.10 -21.90
CA GLY A 1018 7.80 -18.97 -21.01
C GLY A 1018 8.64 -17.82 -21.59
N GLN A 1019 8.92 -17.80 -22.90
CA GLN A 1019 9.52 -16.63 -23.56
C GLN A 1019 8.44 -15.64 -23.99
N PHE A 1020 8.52 -14.43 -23.47
CA PHE A 1020 7.61 -13.34 -23.79
C PHE A 1020 8.36 -12.24 -24.50
N VAL A 1021 7.80 -11.71 -25.60
CA VAL A 1021 8.47 -10.62 -26.33
C VAL A 1021 8.23 -9.31 -25.58
N SER A 1022 9.32 -8.67 -25.19
CA SER A 1022 9.37 -7.37 -24.51
C SER A 1022 8.99 -6.23 -25.45
N ARG A 1023 8.42 -5.15 -24.91
CA ARG A 1023 8.13 -3.91 -25.67
C ARG A 1023 9.41 -3.17 -26.08
N THR A 1024 10.54 -3.48 -25.44
CA THR A 1024 11.86 -2.97 -25.81
C THR A 1024 12.33 -3.43 -27.20
N SER A 1025 11.65 -4.43 -27.78
CA SER A 1025 11.93 -4.95 -29.12
C SER A 1025 11.71 -3.87 -30.19
N VAL A 1026 12.55 -3.85 -31.23
CA VAL A 1026 12.39 -2.95 -32.40
C VAL A 1026 12.49 -1.45 -32.04
N HIS A 1027 13.04 -1.12 -30.87
CA HIS A 1027 13.30 0.25 -30.42
C HIS A 1027 14.79 0.59 -30.42
N PRO A 1028 15.18 1.88 -30.42
CA PRO A 1028 16.57 2.30 -30.32
C PRO A 1028 17.24 1.77 -29.05
N ASN A 1029 18.43 1.20 -29.21
CA ASN A 1029 19.27 0.81 -28.08
C ASN A 1029 20.23 1.94 -27.67
N GLY A 1030 21.25 1.63 -26.88
CA GLY A 1030 22.26 2.61 -26.49
C GLY A 1030 22.92 3.33 -27.69
N ILE A 1031 23.19 2.61 -28.78
CA ILE A 1031 23.75 3.19 -30.02
C ILE A 1031 22.68 4.01 -30.74
N GLY A 1032 21.47 3.48 -30.89
CA GLY A 1032 20.38 4.19 -31.57
C GLY A 1032 20.04 5.53 -30.92
N THR A 1033 20.04 5.59 -29.59
CA THR A 1033 19.84 6.84 -28.85
C THR A 1033 21.00 7.84 -29.03
N ASP A 1034 22.24 7.37 -29.23
CA ASP A 1034 23.36 8.25 -29.61
C ASP A 1034 23.16 8.84 -31.02
N LEU A 1035 22.65 8.04 -31.96
CA LEU A 1035 22.36 8.48 -33.34
C LEU A 1035 21.21 9.50 -33.40
N TYR A 1036 20.15 9.29 -32.61
CA TYR A 1036 19.09 10.29 -32.44
C TYR A 1036 19.63 11.60 -31.87
N SER A 1037 20.48 11.51 -30.85
CA SER A 1037 21.14 12.68 -30.24
C SER A 1037 21.96 13.43 -31.29
N GLN A 1038 22.78 12.72 -32.07
CA GLN A 1038 23.57 13.30 -33.15
C GLN A 1038 22.71 13.98 -34.21
N ALA A 1039 21.58 13.37 -34.60
CA ALA A 1039 20.65 13.96 -35.56
C ALA A 1039 20.09 15.31 -35.04
N LEU A 1040 19.69 15.37 -33.77
CA LEU A 1040 19.23 16.62 -33.16
C LEU A 1040 20.36 17.66 -33.07
N GLU A 1041 21.55 17.28 -32.61
CA GLU A 1041 22.71 18.19 -32.53
C GLU A 1041 23.03 18.80 -33.89
N ASN A 1042 23.01 17.98 -34.95
CA ASN A 1042 23.22 18.43 -36.31
C ASN A 1042 22.12 19.41 -36.73
N ALA A 1043 20.84 19.10 -36.50
CA ALA A 1043 19.73 19.98 -36.86
C ALA A 1043 19.81 21.34 -36.13
N LEU A 1044 20.13 21.34 -34.84
CA LEU A 1044 20.29 22.57 -34.04
C LEU A 1044 21.53 23.37 -34.42
N ALA A 1045 22.58 22.75 -34.96
CA ALA A 1045 23.79 23.45 -35.40
C ALA A 1045 23.61 24.20 -36.74
N HIS A 1046 22.68 23.78 -37.59
CA HIS A 1046 22.43 24.37 -38.90
C HIS A 1046 21.45 25.56 -38.87
N HIS A 1047 20.76 25.77 -37.74
CA HIS A 1047 19.66 26.71 -37.55
C HIS A 1047 19.85 27.49 -36.25
#